data_AF-A0A6C0LXX5-F1
#
_entry.id   AF-A0A6C0LXX5-F1
#
_cell.length_a   1.000
_cell.length_b   1.000
_cell.length_c   1.000
_cell.angle_alpha   90.00
_cell.angle_beta   90.00
_cell.angle_gamma   90.00
#
_symmetry.space_group_name_H-M   'P 1'
#
loop_
_entity.id
_entity.type
_entity.pdbx_description
1 polymer ?
#
loop_
_entity_poly.entity_id
_entity_poly.type
_entity_poly.pdbx_seq_one_letter_code
_entity_poly.pdbx_strand_id
1 'polypeptide(L)'
;MSFNNKTNIVNDNWKYWIYSKINQGYSKKQISKTLQERNFQKSTIEKELNLILKEECYETYTEDDKYLQDIPELPKKHKTNINKKKVNTQKSKETISQYDPFYQLFIPNATKIDTNKAQVFEVENFMNEIECEQMINIMKRTGYRKSTFTKSSGKNYEDNYRNSSTCDFNKIKAGIDLKVVQALENRISKMLGINSSYSEPIQGQYYEVGQQFKQHCDFISENEKHKDNISKVNGNRSWTFMIYLNDVEEGGETHLINLNYKCKPKMGKALIWNNLDKFGKGNYNTLHAGLPPTKGEKYIITKWFREKGNGPKFIRSLNDMLPNYHPIGFEKQKLPLHLLEILTKWYDNNLSKKMPEPLDGGFLQNPSGTATDMINLDYGPEIKQEMNRVLQPIFEKWAGQKLDLKAIYGVRSFRRNSSLKPYCDTRDTHVISAVIHLGDKSDEPWAFEIVDNYYNKHNIYFEQGDLFLYEGARCVHGRPSQYKGDDWRVIYVHYSPKNWINIVKDRINVFQNNVISNQPHKRNINFNKKEKNIQTITKQPIIEVIQDIQDTHHFYNLFMPNAKKYPSEKLQLYELDNFMNELECNKMLEIINSLNLRPSTITYIDNKPIDNNFRTSSTCDLGNIKSSEYTQFIKDLEYRMGKILGINPNYSEGIQVQKYTAGQQFKHHHDWFGKDEQGYENIVKNQGNRSWTFMVYLNTTPKGGETEIVSIGKKFKPIRGKALIWNNLNKDGSGNFDTLHAGVPIIEGEKYIITKWFREKGPGPKFCRTLHDMLPNYHSIGFEKKRVPKELFSKIKQWYKDNLKHEKPEPLDNGFLQNPSGTASDIVSLDMSPELKNDIDKVIKPIFEEWSKLKLKTTAMYGIRTYRRDSSLKMHCDRPQTHVISAIIHVEDDSEESWPLKIVDNYYREHDIFFEEGDLVMYESSRCMHGRPTKYKGNRWSNMYIHYSPDNWKLIVDDRSKLPHN
;
A
#
# COMPACT_ATOMS: atom_id res chain seq x y z
N MET A 1 15.36 -10.75 -55.69
CA MET A 1 14.47 -11.92 -55.87
C MET A 1 13.46 -11.93 -54.75
N SER A 2 12.20 -11.73 -55.11
CA SER A 2 11.04 -11.77 -54.22
C SER A 2 10.82 -13.19 -53.68
N PHE A 3 10.76 -13.35 -52.37
CA PHE A 3 10.04 -14.46 -51.76
C PHE A 3 8.94 -13.91 -50.87
N ASN A 4 7.80 -13.69 -51.52
CA ASN A 4 6.52 -13.37 -50.91
C ASN A 4 5.89 -14.70 -50.42
N ASN A 5 6.54 -15.39 -49.49
CA ASN A 5 5.99 -16.62 -48.92
C ASN A 5 4.96 -16.25 -47.86
N LYS A 6 3.70 -16.11 -48.27
CA LYS A 6 2.58 -15.99 -47.34
C LYS A 6 2.50 -17.25 -46.48
N THR A 7 2.47 -17.09 -45.17
CA THR A 7 2.45 -18.20 -44.21
C THR A 7 1.09 -18.90 -44.27
N ASN A 8 1.09 -20.19 -44.62
CA ASN A 8 -0.13 -21.03 -44.74
C ASN A 8 -0.50 -21.77 -43.45
N ILE A 9 0.32 -21.64 -42.40
CA ILE A 9 0.15 -22.38 -41.14
C ILE A 9 0.17 -21.37 -40.00
N VAL A 10 -0.94 -21.29 -39.27
CA VAL A 10 -1.02 -20.61 -37.98
C VAL A 10 -0.52 -21.62 -36.95
N ASN A 11 0.70 -21.43 -36.46
CA ASN A 11 1.27 -22.29 -35.43
C ASN A 11 0.60 -22.03 -34.06
N ASP A 12 0.90 -22.85 -33.07
CA ASP A 12 0.23 -22.78 -31.76
C ASP A 12 0.42 -21.43 -31.05
N ASN A 13 1.52 -20.73 -31.30
CA ASN A 13 1.77 -19.39 -30.77
C ASN A 13 0.84 -18.35 -31.41
N TRP A 14 0.59 -18.48 -32.71
CA TRP A 14 -0.39 -17.64 -33.40
C TRP A 14 -1.83 -18.00 -33.05
N LYS A 15 -2.13 -19.28 -32.80
CA LYS A 15 -3.44 -19.70 -32.25
C LYS A 15 -3.65 -19.15 -30.85
N TYR A 16 -2.64 -19.23 -29.99
CA TYR A 16 -2.67 -18.64 -28.65
C TYR A 16 -2.76 -17.12 -28.70
N TRP A 17 -2.10 -16.46 -29.64
CA TRP A 17 -2.24 -15.02 -29.86
C TRP A 17 -3.64 -14.66 -30.33
N ILE A 18 -4.21 -15.39 -31.30
CA ILE A 18 -5.58 -15.22 -31.77
C ILE A 18 -6.55 -15.40 -30.59
N TYR A 19 -6.40 -16.48 -29.83
CA TYR A 19 -7.17 -16.79 -28.62
C TYR A 19 -7.04 -15.70 -27.56
N SER A 20 -5.83 -15.22 -27.29
CA SER A 20 -5.55 -14.11 -26.38
C SER A 20 -6.19 -12.80 -26.85
N LYS A 21 -6.24 -12.54 -28.17
CA LYS A 21 -6.89 -11.36 -28.73
C LYS A 21 -8.41 -11.45 -28.74
N ILE A 22 -8.97 -12.64 -28.96
CA ILE A 22 -10.41 -12.92 -28.74
C ILE A 22 -10.75 -12.70 -27.25
N ASN A 23 -9.93 -13.24 -26.35
CA ASN A 23 -10.07 -13.03 -24.90
C ASN A 23 -9.78 -11.60 -24.44
N GLN A 24 -9.14 -10.79 -25.28
CA GLN A 24 -9.01 -9.34 -25.08
C GLN A 24 -10.10 -8.54 -25.79
N GLY A 25 -11.07 -9.19 -26.47
CA GLY A 25 -12.25 -8.54 -27.07
C GLY A 25 -12.01 -7.94 -28.45
N TYR A 26 -10.99 -8.40 -29.18
CA TYR A 26 -10.75 -7.95 -30.55
C TYR A 26 -11.70 -8.66 -31.52
N SER A 27 -12.39 -7.89 -32.37
CA SER A 27 -13.29 -8.45 -33.38
C SER A 27 -12.52 -9.29 -34.41
N LYS A 28 -13.20 -10.28 -35.02
CA LYS A 28 -12.63 -11.10 -36.11
C LYS A 28 -12.00 -10.25 -37.22
N LYS A 29 -12.60 -9.11 -37.54
CA LYS A 29 -12.10 -8.17 -38.56
C LYS A 29 -10.78 -7.52 -38.16
N GLN A 30 -10.61 -7.15 -36.89
CA GLN A 30 -9.36 -6.57 -36.37
C GLN A 30 -8.24 -7.61 -36.33
N ILE A 31 -8.53 -8.81 -35.82
CA ILE A 31 -7.57 -9.93 -35.80
C ILE A 31 -7.16 -10.30 -37.22
N SER A 32 -8.13 -10.37 -38.15
CA SER A 32 -7.87 -10.68 -39.56
C SER A 32 -6.99 -9.64 -40.23
N LYS A 33 -7.22 -8.34 -39.95
CA LYS A 33 -6.40 -7.25 -40.47
C LYS A 33 -4.95 -7.36 -39.99
N THR A 34 -4.74 -7.61 -38.70
CA THR A 34 -3.39 -7.76 -38.12
C THR A 34 -2.66 -9.00 -38.66
N LEU A 35 -3.36 -10.11 -38.89
CA LEU A 35 -2.76 -11.30 -39.49
C LEU A 35 -2.45 -11.10 -40.98
N GLN A 36 -3.28 -10.36 -41.71
CA GLN A 36 -3.02 -9.98 -43.11
C GLN A 36 -1.80 -9.05 -43.24
N GLU A 37 -1.66 -8.08 -42.33
CA GLU A 37 -0.47 -7.20 -42.24
C GLU A 37 0.82 -7.98 -41.92
N ARG A 38 0.69 -9.20 -41.37
CA ARG A 38 1.79 -10.14 -41.09
C ARG A 38 1.91 -11.26 -42.12
N ASN A 39 1.38 -11.04 -43.33
CA ASN A 39 1.50 -11.93 -44.50
C ASN A 39 0.85 -13.33 -44.36
N PHE A 40 -0.09 -13.53 -43.42
CA PHE A 40 -0.90 -14.76 -43.41
C PHE A 40 -1.95 -14.77 -44.54
N GLN A 41 -2.21 -15.94 -45.13
CA GLN A 41 -3.25 -16.05 -46.16
C GLN A 41 -4.66 -15.88 -45.56
N LYS A 42 -5.51 -15.12 -46.27
CA LYS A 42 -6.89 -14.83 -45.85
C LYS A 42 -7.72 -16.11 -45.61
N SER A 43 -7.55 -17.13 -46.44
CA SER A 43 -8.19 -18.44 -46.29
C SER A 43 -7.74 -19.20 -45.04
N THR A 44 -6.47 -19.07 -44.64
CA THR A 44 -5.93 -19.67 -43.42
C THR A 44 -6.46 -18.96 -42.17
N ILE A 45 -6.51 -17.62 -42.21
CA ILE A 45 -7.06 -16.79 -41.14
C ILE A 45 -8.54 -17.13 -40.90
N GLU A 46 -9.34 -17.20 -41.97
CA GLU A 46 -10.76 -17.53 -41.88
C GLU A 46 -10.99 -18.95 -41.37
N LYS A 47 -10.17 -19.93 -41.80
CA LYS A 47 -10.24 -21.31 -41.32
C LYS A 47 -9.96 -21.42 -39.81
N GLU A 48 -8.91 -20.75 -39.31
CA GLU A 48 -8.50 -20.83 -37.90
C GLU A 48 -9.43 -20.04 -36.98
N LEU A 49 -9.89 -18.86 -37.41
CA LEU A 49 -10.93 -18.12 -36.67
C LEU A 49 -12.24 -18.92 -36.59
N ASN A 50 -12.59 -19.69 -37.63
CA ASN A 50 -13.78 -20.55 -37.61
C ASN A 50 -13.57 -21.85 -36.82
N LEU A 51 -12.35 -22.38 -36.72
CA LEU A 51 -12.01 -23.55 -35.88
C LEU A 51 -12.06 -23.20 -34.40
N ILE A 52 -11.43 -22.08 -34.00
CA ILE A 52 -11.41 -21.58 -32.62
C ILE A 52 -12.82 -21.24 -32.11
N LEU A 53 -13.74 -20.90 -33.01
CA LEU A 53 -15.16 -20.67 -32.69
C LEU A 53 -16.04 -21.91 -32.81
N LYS A 54 -15.56 -22.98 -33.46
CA LYS A 54 -16.23 -24.28 -33.46
C LYS A 54 -15.91 -25.11 -32.22
N GLU A 55 -14.77 -24.85 -31.56
CA GLU A 55 -14.52 -25.32 -30.19
C GLU A 55 -15.44 -24.63 -29.16
N GLU A 56 -16.15 -23.57 -29.57
CA GLU A 56 -17.31 -22.99 -28.88
C GLU A 56 -18.61 -23.24 -29.67
N CYS A 57 -19.01 -24.51 -29.86
CA CYS A 57 -20.36 -24.81 -30.34
C CYS A 57 -20.98 -25.99 -29.59
N TYR A 58 -21.88 -25.64 -28.66
CA TYR A 58 -23.06 -26.38 -28.21
C TYR A 58 -22.89 -27.88 -27.91
N GLU A 59 -22.71 -28.21 -26.64
CA GLU A 59 -23.54 -29.29 -26.09
C GLU A 59 -24.90 -28.65 -25.71
N THR A 60 -25.89 -28.89 -26.56
CA THR A 60 -27.29 -28.71 -26.21
C THR A 60 -27.61 -29.63 -25.04
N TYR A 61 -27.89 -29.07 -23.87
CA TYR A 61 -28.51 -29.81 -22.78
C TYR A 61 -29.94 -30.16 -23.21
N THR A 62 -30.16 -31.38 -23.68
CA THR A 62 -31.48 -32.00 -23.69
C THR A 62 -31.77 -32.59 -22.31
N GLU A 63 -33.02 -32.54 -21.86
CA GLU A 63 -33.50 -32.86 -20.51
C GLU A 63 -33.28 -34.32 -20.01
N ASP A 64 -32.53 -35.16 -20.73
CA ASP A 64 -32.34 -36.57 -20.40
C ASP A 64 -30.88 -37.01 -20.50
N ASP A 65 -30.02 -36.65 -19.53
CA ASP A 65 -28.75 -37.36 -19.34
C ASP A 65 -28.49 -37.74 -17.88
N LYS A 66 -28.71 -39.03 -17.62
CA LYS A 66 -28.43 -39.75 -16.39
C LYS A 66 -26.91 -39.97 -16.24
N TYR A 67 -26.18 -39.00 -15.69
CA TYR A 67 -24.85 -39.25 -15.14
C TYR A 67 -24.69 -38.64 -13.75
N LEU A 68 -25.32 -39.32 -12.78
CA LEU A 68 -25.10 -39.12 -11.34
C LEU A 68 -24.49 -40.37 -10.68
N GLN A 69 -23.82 -41.27 -11.42
CA GLN A 69 -23.34 -42.54 -10.84
C GLN A 69 -21.88 -42.95 -11.05
N ASP A 70 -21.02 -42.22 -11.77
CA ASP A 70 -19.59 -42.61 -11.83
C ASP A 70 -18.64 -41.40 -11.69
N ILE A 71 -18.25 -41.13 -10.44
CA ILE A 71 -17.08 -40.29 -10.12
C ILE A 71 -15.86 -41.22 -10.06
N PRO A 72 -14.79 -41.00 -10.84
CA PRO A 72 -13.53 -41.73 -10.66
C PRO A 72 -12.96 -41.44 -9.27
N GLU A 73 -12.74 -42.49 -8.46
CA GLU A 73 -12.04 -42.37 -7.18
C GLU A 73 -10.69 -41.66 -7.36
N LEU A 74 -10.46 -40.61 -6.56
CA LEU A 74 -9.17 -39.95 -6.40
C LEU A 74 -8.05 -40.99 -6.14
N PRO A 75 -6.84 -40.84 -6.71
CA PRO A 75 -5.77 -41.80 -6.54
C PRO A 75 -5.43 -42.03 -5.06
N LYS A 76 -5.55 -43.29 -4.63
CA LYS A 76 -5.28 -43.76 -3.27
C LYS A 76 -3.83 -43.45 -2.89
N LYS A 77 -3.66 -42.83 -1.71
CA LYS A 77 -2.37 -42.63 -1.04
C LYS A 77 -1.54 -43.92 -1.07
N HIS A 78 -0.37 -43.88 -1.71
CA HIS A 78 0.63 -44.94 -1.55
C HIS A 78 1.04 -45.06 -0.08
N LYS A 79 0.63 -46.17 0.55
CA LYS A 79 1.20 -46.64 1.82
C LYS A 79 2.58 -47.22 1.52
N THR A 80 3.64 -46.59 2.02
CA THR A 80 4.92 -47.27 2.23
C THR A 80 5.01 -47.71 3.70
N ASN A 81 5.15 -49.02 3.88
CA ASN A 81 5.31 -49.69 5.17
C ASN A 81 6.61 -49.24 5.86
N ILE A 82 6.50 -48.51 6.97
CA ILE A 82 7.60 -48.35 7.91
C ILE A 82 7.50 -49.47 8.95
N ASN A 83 8.44 -50.41 8.86
CA ASN A 83 8.73 -51.36 9.93
C ASN A 83 9.09 -50.60 11.21
N LYS A 84 8.34 -50.86 12.28
CA LYS A 84 8.59 -50.34 13.63
C LYS A 84 9.92 -50.89 14.16
N LYS A 85 11.01 -50.13 14.00
CA LYS A 85 12.12 -50.16 14.96
C LYS A 85 11.99 -48.96 15.87
N LYS A 86 11.84 -49.24 17.17
CA LYS A 86 11.90 -48.26 18.27
C LYS A 86 13.19 -47.46 18.14
N VAL A 87 13.08 -46.19 17.78
CA VAL A 87 14.12 -45.18 18.02
C VAL A 87 13.46 -44.09 18.85
N ASN A 88 13.96 -43.92 20.07
CA ASN A 88 13.61 -42.85 20.99
C ASN A 88 13.73 -41.50 20.27
N THR A 89 12.61 -40.83 20.02
CA THR A 89 12.62 -39.41 19.66
C THR A 89 12.13 -38.61 20.86
N GLN A 90 13.10 -38.05 21.59
CA GLN A 90 12.90 -36.79 22.28
C GLN A 90 12.29 -35.81 21.27
N LYS A 91 11.02 -35.46 21.45
CA LYS A 91 10.41 -34.33 20.76
C LYS A 91 11.12 -33.06 21.25
N SER A 92 12.12 -32.61 20.50
CA SER A 92 12.54 -31.21 20.57
C SER A 92 11.40 -30.37 20.01
N LYS A 93 10.73 -29.62 20.90
CA LYS A 93 9.95 -28.45 20.51
C LYS A 93 10.93 -27.41 19.98
N GLU A 94 11.24 -27.45 18.68
CA GLU A 94 11.88 -26.30 18.03
C GLU A 94 10.81 -25.25 17.73
N THR A 95 10.75 -24.26 18.61
CA THR A 95 10.01 -23.01 18.45
C THR A 95 10.38 -22.32 17.14
N ILE A 96 9.39 -21.97 16.30
CA ILE A 96 9.50 -21.20 15.04
C ILE A 96 10.05 -19.76 15.25
N SER A 97 10.42 -19.40 16.48
CA SER A 97 10.70 -18.04 16.96
C SER A 97 12.17 -17.56 16.80
N GLN A 98 13.02 -18.20 15.98
CA GLN A 98 14.47 -17.96 16.03
C GLN A 98 15.18 -17.58 14.72
N TYR A 99 14.47 -17.39 13.60
CA TYR A 99 15.10 -17.16 12.29
C TYR A 99 14.63 -15.84 11.63
N ASP A 100 15.55 -15.14 10.97
CA ASP A 100 15.27 -13.92 10.20
C ASP A 100 14.40 -14.26 8.97
N PRO A 101 13.20 -13.66 8.81
CA PRO A 101 12.31 -13.89 7.67
C PRO A 101 12.95 -13.60 6.31
N PHE A 102 14.03 -12.82 6.26
CA PHE A 102 14.79 -12.54 5.05
C PHE A 102 15.39 -13.79 4.38
N TYR A 103 15.66 -14.83 5.17
CA TYR A 103 16.12 -16.11 4.65
C TYR A 103 14.97 -17.09 4.38
N GLN A 104 13.72 -16.62 4.41
CA GLN A 104 12.51 -17.38 4.05
C GLN A 104 11.48 -16.51 3.32
N LEU A 105 11.67 -16.33 2.00
CA LEU A 105 10.67 -15.63 1.18
C LEU A 105 9.47 -16.53 0.83
N PHE A 106 8.29 -15.90 0.82
CA PHE A 106 7.14 -16.35 0.06
C PHE A 106 7.19 -15.67 -1.33
N ILE A 107 7.19 -16.48 -2.39
CA ILE A 107 7.14 -16.01 -3.78
C ILE A 107 5.84 -16.53 -4.39
N PRO A 108 4.88 -15.64 -4.73
CA PRO A 108 3.61 -16.05 -5.35
C PRO A 108 3.89 -16.70 -6.71
N ASN A 109 3.02 -17.59 -7.18
CA ASN A 109 3.16 -18.31 -8.46
C ASN A 109 4.43 -19.15 -8.63
N ALA A 110 5.19 -19.39 -7.57
CA ALA A 110 6.45 -20.12 -7.65
C ALA A 110 6.33 -21.54 -7.12
N THR A 111 6.81 -22.52 -7.89
CA THR A 111 6.95 -23.90 -7.43
C THR A 111 8.25 -24.02 -6.65
N LYS A 112 8.16 -24.24 -5.34
CA LYS A 112 9.34 -24.50 -4.51
C LYS A 112 9.82 -25.93 -4.76
N ILE A 113 11.11 -26.09 -5.03
CA ILE A 113 11.74 -27.41 -5.11
C ILE A 113 11.70 -28.05 -3.71
N ASP A 114 11.21 -29.29 -3.61
CA ASP A 114 11.06 -30.01 -2.35
C ASP A 114 12.43 -30.45 -1.80
N THR A 115 13.06 -29.55 -1.06
CA THR A 115 14.32 -29.79 -0.36
C THR A 115 14.42 -28.88 0.85
N ASN A 116 15.07 -29.38 1.90
CA ASN A 116 15.42 -28.60 3.09
C ASN A 116 16.81 -27.98 3.01
N LYS A 117 17.59 -28.29 1.95
CA LYS A 117 18.99 -27.86 1.81
C LYS A 117 19.13 -26.40 1.35
N ALA A 118 18.20 -25.91 0.54
CA ALA A 118 18.18 -24.54 0.04
C ALA A 118 16.75 -24.14 -0.33
N GLN A 119 16.49 -22.84 -0.39
CA GLN A 119 15.26 -22.36 -1.02
C GLN A 119 15.52 -22.16 -2.50
N VAL A 120 14.82 -22.93 -3.32
CA VAL A 120 14.86 -22.81 -4.78
C VAL A 120 13.43 -22.84 -5.29
N PHE A 121 13.12 -21.95 -6.22
CA PHE A 121 11.80 -21.78 -6.79
C PHE A 121 11.87 -21.66 -8.30
N GLU A 122 10.85 -22.19 -8.96
CA GLU A 122 10.62 -22.02 -10.38
C GLU A 122 9.36 -21.21 -10.61
N VAL A 123 9.43 -20.26 -11.54
CA VAL A 123 8.27 -19.52 -12.02
C VAL A 123 8.19 -19.73 -13.53
N GLU A 124 7.19 -20.48 -13.96
CA GLU A 124 6.88 -20.64 -15.38
C GLU A 124 6.28 -19.34 -15.93
N ASN A 125 6.58 -19.01 -17.19
CA ASN A 125 5.98 -17.88 -17.92
C ASN A 125 6.10 -16.52 -17.21
N PHE A 126 7.18 -16.27 -16.46
CA PHE A 126 7.44 -14.97 -15.87
C PHE A 126 7.61 -13.86 -16.93
N MET A 127 8.18 -14.23 -18.08
CA MET A 127 8.19 -13.41 -19.30
C MET A 127 7.44 -14.13 -20.41
N ASN A 128 6.69 -13.39 -21.22
CA ASN A 128 6.13 -13.95 -22.45
C ASN A 128 7.17 -13.91 -23.59
N GLU A 129 6.87 -14.56 -24.71
CA GLU A 129 7.79 -14.67 -25.84
C GLU A 129 8.21 -13.30 -26.40
N ILE A 130 7.25 -12.37 -26.53
CA ILE A 130 7.50 -11.02 -27.07
C ILE A 130 8.47 -10.24 -26.17
N GLU A 131 8.27 -10.31 -24.86
CA GLU A 131 9.18 -9.67 -23.89
C GLU A 131 10.58 -10.29 -23.95
N CYS A 132 10.65 -11.61 -24.09
CA CYS A 132 11.91 -12.32 -24.20
C CYS A 132 12.67 -11.91 -25.47
N GLU A 133 12.00 -11.90 -26.62
CA GLU A 133 12.56 -11.42 -27.88
C GLU A 133 12.99 -9.95 -27.80
N GLN A 134 12.17 -9.11 -27.17
CA GLN A 134 12.50 -7.70 -26.97
C GLN A 134 13.77 -7.55 -26.13
N MET A 135 13.91 -8.31 -25.05
CA MET A 135 15.12 -8.31 -24.23
C MET A 135 16.34 -8.84 -24.97
N ILE A 136 16.20 -9.89 -25.79
CA ILE A 136 17.29 -10.39 -26.66
C ILE A 136 17.71 -9.29 -27.65
N ASN A 137 16.76 -8.58 -28.24
CA ASN A 137 17.06 -7.49 -29.17
C ASN A 137 17.75 -6.31 -28.49
N ILE A 138 17.36 -5.97 -27.25
CA ILE A 138 18.05 -4.96 -26.43
C ILE A 138 19.49 -5.41 -26.15
N MET A 139 19.70 -6.69 -25.80
CA MET A 139 21.05 -7.24 -25.58
C MET A 139 21.92 -7.14 -26.84
N LYS A 140 21.37 -7.53 -28.00
CA LYS A 140 22.06 -7.43 -29.29
C LYS A 140 22.45 -5.99 -29.64
N ARG A 141 21.57 -5.02 -29.39
CA ARG A 141 21.85 -3.59 -29.61
C ARG A 141 22.84 -2.98 -28.63
N THR A 142 22.76 -3.36 -27.36
CA THR A 142 23.65 -2.88 -26.29
C THR A 142 25.07 -3.40 -26.50
N GLY A 143 25.20 -4.59 -27.09
CA GLY A 143 26.46 -5.24 -27.38
C GLY A 143 26.98 -6.04 -26.18
N TYR A 144 27.99 -6.86 -26.46
CA TYR A 144 28.54 -7.82 -25.52
C TYR A 144 30.02 -7.57 -25.25
N ARG A 145 30.45 -7.87 -24.02
CA ARG A 145 31.86 -8.06 -23.69
C ARG A 145 32.12 -9.52 -23.32
N LYS A 146 33.33 -10.02 -23.55
CA LYS A 146 33.76 -11.31 -22.98
C LYS A 146 33.61 -11.26 -21.45
N SER A 147 33.09 -12.34 -20.87
CA SER A 147 32.84 -12.40 -19.42
C SER A 147 34.16 -12.64 -18.69
N THR A 148 34.71 -11.63 -18.04
CA THR A 148 35.89 -11.78 -17.17
C THR A 148 35.50 -12.21 -15.76
N PHE A 149 36.20 -13.20 -15.21
CA PHE A 149 36.10 -13.60 -13.81
C PHE A 149 37.28 -12.97 -13.05
N THR A 150 37.01 -11.97 -12.20
CA THR A 150 38.03 -11.36 -11.33
C THR A 150 37.99 -11.97 -9.94
N LYS A 151 38.98 -12.78 -9.59
CA LYS A 151 39.35 -12.97 -8.17
C LYS A 151 40.10 -11.73 -7.69
N SER A 152 39.89 -11.38 -6.44
CA SER A 152 40.45 -10.23 -5.73
C SER A 152 41.98 -10.25 -5.54
N SER A 153 42.72 -11.06 -6.30
CA SER A 153 44.17 -11.24 -6.19
C SER A 153 44.96 -10.78 -7.43
N GLY A 154 44.34 -10.05 -8.35
CA GLY A 154 45.06 -9.36 -9.44
C GLY A 154 45.80 -10.27 -10.44
N LYS A 155 45.59 -11.58 -10.42
CA LYS A 155 46.07 -12.52 -11.45
C LYS A 155 44.90 -12.95 -12.33
N ASN A 156 44.92 -12.53 -13.59
CA ASN A 156 44.11 -13.12 -14.65
C ASN A 156 44.61 -14.55 -14.89
N TYR A 157 43.75 -15.56 -14.71
CA TYR A 157 44.01 -16.91 -15.23
C TYR A 157 42.86 -17.34 -16.14
N GLU A 158 43.28 -17.90 -17.27
CA GLU A 158 42.60 -18.69 -18.32
C GLU A 158 41.15 -18.33 -18.69
N ASP A 159 40.99 -17.88 -19.95
CA ASP A 159 39.75 -17.65 -20.72
C ASP A 159 38.73 -18.82 -20.72
N ASN A 160 39.04 -19.96 -20.08
CA ASN A 160 38.27 -21.22 -20.10
C ASN A 160 37.41 -21.49 -18.85
N TYR A 161 37.38 -20.61 -17.84
CA TYR A 161 36.53 -20.80 -16.64
C TYR A 161 35.07 -20.39 -16.88
N ARG A 162 34.88 -19.29 -17.60
CA ARG A 162 33.61 -18.80 -18.12
C ARG A 162 33.89 -18.20 -19.48
N ASN A 163 33.38 -18.85 -20.54
CA ASN A 163 33.60 -18.44 -21.92
C ASN A 163 32.33 -17.86 -22.56
N SER A 164 31.39 -17.36 -21.75
CA SER A 164 30.16 -16.69 -22.21
C SER A 164 30.39 -15.20 -22.51
N SER A 165 29.40 -14.57 -23.14
CA SER A 165 29.32 -13.13 -23.36
C SER A 165 28.42 -12.45 -22.32
N THR A 166 28.79 -11.25 -21.83
CA THR A 166 27.98 -10.46 -20.87
C THR A 166 27.51 -9.16 -21.51
N CYS A 167 26.23 -8.83 -21.33
CA CYS A 167 25.61 -7.55 -21.65
C CYS A 167 25.36 -6.76 -20.36
N ASP A 168 25.98 -5.58 -20.24
CA ASP A 168 25.81 -4.69 -19.09
C ASP A 168 24.71 -3.66 -19.37
N PHE A 169 23.52 -3.85 -18.80
CA PHE A 169 22.37 -2.97 -19.05
C PHE A 169 22.53 -1.54 -18.51
N ASN A 170 23.48 -1.32 -17.59
CA ASN A 170 23.84 0.02 -17.08
C ASN A 170 24.37 0.99 -18.15
N LYS A 171 24.78 0.45 -19.31
CA LYS A 171 25.31 1.24 -20.43
C LYS A 171 24.22 1.76 -21.36
N ILE A 172 22.96 1.35 -21.16
CA ILE A 172 21.84 1.77 -21.98
C ILE A 172 21.57 3.25 -21.75
N LYS A 173 21.55 4.03 -22.84
CA LYS A 173 21.22 5.45 -22.81
C LYS A 173 19.74 5.66 -22.51
N ALA A 174 19.39 6.85 -22.02
CA ALA A 174 17.99 7.24 -21.83
C ALA A 174 17.17 7.02 -23.11
N GLY A 175 16.06 6.29 -23.01
CA GLY A 175 15.26 5.88 -24.16
C GLY A 175 14.30 4.74 -23.84
N ILE A 176 13.65 4.19 -24.87
CA ILE A 176 12.65 3.12 -24.71
C ILE A 176 13.25 1.84 -24.11
N ASP A 177 14.48 1.47 -24.51
CA ASP A 177 15.18 0.29 -24.02
C ASP A 177 15.44 0.37 -22.51
N LEU A 178 15.81 1.57 -22.00
CA LEU A 178 15.99 1.78 -20.55
C LEU A 178 14.67 1.62 -19.79
N LYS A 179 13.55 2.10 -20.35
CA LYS A 179 12.22 1.96 -19.73
C LYS A 179 11.77 0.50 -19.66
N VAL A 180 12.04 -0.29 -20.71
CA VAL A 180 11.74 -1.73 -20.75
C VAL A 180 12.54 -2.47 -19.68
N VAL A 181 13.83 -2.18 -19.57
CA VAL A 181 14.71 -2.76 -18.56
C VAL A 181 14.25 -2.38 -17.15
N GLN A 182 13.98 -1.11 -16.88
CA GLN A 182 13.49 -0.64 -15.57
C GLN A 182 12.14 -1.28 -15.21
N ALA A 183 11.24 -1.50 -16.18
CA ALA A 183 9.99 -2.20 -15.95
C ALA A 183 10.23 -3.65 -15.51
N LEU A 184 11.13 -4.37 -16.17
CA LEU A 184 11.55 -5.73 -15.78
C LEU A 184 12.18 -5.75 -14.38
N GLU A 185 13.05 -4.79 -14.06
CA GLU A 185 13.69 -4.69 -12.74
C GLU A 185 12.69 -4.46 -11.61
N ASN A 186 11.71 -3.59 -11.84
CA ASN A 186 10.62 -3.34 -10.90
C ASN A 186 9.74 -4.58 -10.74
N ARG A 187 9.46 -5.30 -11.84
CA ARG A 187 8.69 -6.56 -11.81
C ARG A 187 9.38 -7.65 -10.99
N ILE A 188 10.69 -7.85 -11.18
CA ILE A 188 11.49 -8.80 -10.38
C ILE A 188 11.46 -8.42 -8.90
N SER A 189 11.60 -7.13 -8.58
CA SER A 189 11.60 -6.63 -7.19
C SER A 189 10.25 -6.86 -6.51
N LYS A 190 9.13 -6.58 -7.19
CA LYS A 190 7.77 -6.88 -6.70
C LYS A 190 7.54 -8.38 -6.54
N MET A 191 8.03 -9.19 -7.49
CA MET A 191 7.90 -10.65 -7.46
C MET A 191 8.58 -11.27 -6.25
N LEU A 192 9.79 -10.82 -5.90
CA LEU A 192 10.48 -11.25 -4.68
C LEU A 192 9.93 -10.59 -3.42
N GLY A 193 9.29 -9.42 -3.56
CA GLY A 193 8.91 -8.57 -2.44
C GLY A 193 10.10 -7.88 -1.77
N ILE A 194 11.26 -7.83 -2.44
CA ILE A 194 12.48 -7.16 -1.98
C ILE A 194 12.58 -5.81 -2.68
N ASN A 195 12.90 -4.76 -1.94
CA ASN A 195 13.11 -3.42 -2.51
C ASN A 195 14.24 -3.43 -3.54
N SER A 196 14.02 -2.76 -4.69
CA SER A 196 14.99 -2.69 -5.78
C SER A 196 16.33 -2.07 -5.38
N SER A 197 16.37 -1.30 -4.28
CA SER A 197 17.60 -0.76 -3.71
C SER A 197 18.57 -1.80 -3.15
N TYR A 198 18.09 -3.02 -2.85
CA TYR A 198 18.91 -4.15 -2.47
C TYR A 198 19.43 -4.89 -3.70
N SER A 199 18.95 -4.54 -4.89
CA SER A 199 19.28 -5.25 -6.10
C SER A 199 20.52 -4.68 -6.78
N GLU A 200 21.35 -5.56 -7.31
CA GLU A 200 22.30 -5.18 -8.34
C GLU A 200 21.56 -4.91 -9.66
N PRO A 201 22.16 -4.11 -10.54
CA PRO A 201 21.64 -3.97 -11.89
C PRO A 201 21.58 -5.31 -12.61
N ILE A 202 20.54 -5.51 -13.43
CA ILE A 202 20.41 -6.75 -14.20
C ILE A 202 21.61 -6.94 -15.15
N GLN A 203 21.98 -8.20 -15.34
CA GLN A 203 23.01 -8.58 -16.30
C GLN A 203 22.43 -9.59 -17.30
N GLY A 204 22.76 -9.40 -18.58
CA GLY A 204 22.44 -10.35 -19.64
C GLY A 204 23.62 -11.25 -19.89
N GLN A 205 23.38 -12.54 -20.16
CA GLN A 205 24.41 -13.47 -20.60
C GLN A 205 23.97 -14.18 -21.88
N TYR A 206 24.92 -14.35 -22.78
CA TYR A 206 24.78 -15.04 -24.05
C TYR A 206 25.81 -16.18 -24.13
N TYR A 207 25.37 -17.37 -24.53
CA TYR A 207 26.18 -18.56 -24.71
C TYR A 207 25.97 -19.16 -26.09
N GLU A 208 27.07 -19.40 -26.81
CA GLU A 208 27.12 -20.21 -28.02
C GLU A 208 27.27 -21.70 -27.69
N VAL A 209 27.17 -22.55 -28.71
CA VAL A 209 27.45 -23.99 -28.59
C VAL A 209 28.83 -24.21 -27.96
N GLY A 210 28.89 -25.04 -26.92
CA GLY A 210 30.11 -25.34 -26.17
C GLY A 210 30.51 -24.30 -25.11
N GLN A 211 29.89 -23.11 -25.08
CA GLN A 211 30.16 -22.12 -24.02
C GLN A 211 29.42 -22.49 -22.73
N GLN A 212 30.09 -22.34 -21.58
CA GLN A 212 29.61 -22.74 -20.27
C GLN A 212 30.02 -21.74 -19.19
N PHE A 213 29.43 -21.90 -18.01
CA PHE A 213 29.93 -21.30 -16.78
C PHE A 213 30.15 -22.43 -15.77
N LYS A 214 31.42 -22.69 -15.45
CA LYS A 214 31.81 -23.73 -14.48
C LYS A 214 31.18 -23.48 -13.10
N GLN A 215 31.19 -24.55 -12.29
CA GLN A 215 30.58 -24.56 -10.96
C GLN A 215 31.04 -23.37 -10.10
N HIS A 216 30.08 -22.63 -9.56
CA HIS A 216 30.33 -21.49 -8.69
C HIS A 216 29.15 -21.26 -7.76
N CYS A 217 29.35 -20.38 -6.77
CA CYS A 217 28.27 -19.82 -5.97
C CYS A 217 28.15 -18.33 -6.28
N ASP A 218 26.94 -17.78 -6.21
CA ASP A 218 26.76 -16.34 -6.36
C ASP A 218 27.13 -15.58 -5.09
N PHE A 219 27.05 -16.20 -3.92
CA PHE A 219 27.56 -15.58 -2.70
C PHE A 219 29.10 -15.55 -2.71
N ILE A 220 29.65 -14.52 -2.08
CA ILE A 220 31.08 -14.36 -1.85
C ILE A 220 31.49 -15.18 -0.63
N SER A 221 32.46 -16.07 -0.82
CA SER A 221 32.95 -17.00 0.21
C SER A 221 33.63 -16.26 1.36
N GLU A 222 33.65 -16.84 2.57
CA GLU A 222 34.28 -16.22 3.76
C GLU A 222 35.76 -15.88 3.53
N ASN A 223 36.47 -16.70 2.77
CA ASN A 223 37.89 -16.49 2.42
C ASN A 223 38.11 -15.31 1.43
N GLU A 224 37.07 -14.91 0.72
CA GLU A 224 37.11 -13.84 -0.30
C GLU A 224 36.44 -12.54 0.19
N LYS A 225 35.60 -12.61 1.24
CA LYS A 225 34.93 -11.44 1.85
C LYS A 225 35.90 -10.32 2.25
N HIS A 226 37.11 -10.65 2.66
CA HIS A 226 38.12 -9.65 3.06
C HIS A 226 38.73 -8.89 1.87
N LYS A 227 38.58 -9.42 0.65
CA LYS A 227 39.21 -8.88 -0.55
C LYS A 227 38.23 -8.23 -1.53
N ASP A 228 36.93 -8.46 -1.38
CA ASP A 228 35.89 -7.74 -2.14
C ASP A 228 35.39 -6.50 -1.37
N ASN A 229 35.69 -5.32 -1.88
CA ASN A 229 35.24 -4.06 -1.28
C ASN A 229 33.72 -3.87 -1.38
N ILE A 230 33.07 -4.46 -2.40
CA ILE A 230 31.62 -4.32 -2.61
C ILE A 230 30.85 -5.11 -1.54
N SER A 231 31.25 -6.34 -1.23
CA SER A 231 30.62 -7.13 -0.16
C SER A 231 30.86 -6.59 1.25
N LYS A 232 31.91 -5.81 1.49
CA LYS A 232 32.08 -5.09 2.76
C LYS A 232 30.99 -4.03 2.95
N VAL A 233 30.67 -3.29 1.89
CA VAL A 233 29.66 -2.23 1.90
C VAL A 233 28.26 -2.83 1.87
N ASN A 234 27.92 -3.58 0.81
CA ASN A 234 26.54 -4.02 0.50
C ASN A 234 26.18 -5.40 1.06
N GLY A 235 27.12 -6.10 1.72
CA GLY A 235 26.91 -7.46 2.20
C GLY A 235 26.97 -8.50 1.09
N ASN A 236 26.55 -9.73 1.40
CA ASN A 236 26.59 -10.82 0.44
C ASN A 236 25.41 -10.78 -0.54
N ARG A 237 25.51 -11.51 -1.65
CA ARG A 237 24.33 -11.80 -2.48
C ARG A 237 23.43 -12.77 -1.71
N SER A 238 22.21 -12.34 -1.43
CA SER A 238 21.18 -13.08 -0.72
C SER A 238 20.33 -13.90 -1.69
N TRP A 239 19.78 -13.28 -2.73
CA TRP A 239 18.91 -13.95 -3.69
C TRP A 239 19.41 -13.77 -5.12
N THR A 240 19.29 -14.84 -5.91
CA THR A 240 19.45 -14.79 -7.37
C THR A 240 18.10 -14.98 -8.02
N PHE A 241 17.81 -14.16 -9.02
CA PHE A 241 16.65 -14.26 -9.90
C PHE A 241 17.15 -14.36 -11.34
N MET A 242 17.07 -15.54 -11.92
CA MET A 242 17.55 -15.82 -13.27
C MET A 242 16.39 -16.14 -14.19
N ILE A 243 16.39 -15.61 -15.42
CA ILE A 243 15.32 -15.80 -16.42
C ILE A 243 15.94 -16.33 -17.71
N TYR A 244 15.37 -17.37 -18.29
CA TYR A 244 15.71 -17.80 -19.64
C TYR A 244 14.93 -16.99 -20.68
N LEU A 245 15.63 -16.42 -21.65
CA LEU A 245 15.02 -15.61 -22.70
C LEU A 245 14.70 -16.41 -23.97
N ASN A 246 15.13 -17.68 -24.06
CA ASN A 246 14.80 -18.55 -25.18
C ASN A 246 14.84 -20.01 -24.75
N ASP A 247 14.18 -20.86 -25.53
CA ASP A 247 14.39 -22.30 -25.49
C ASP A 247 15.78 -22.63 -26.09
N VAL A 248 16.49 -23.54 -25.45
CA VAL A 248 17.76 -24.08 -25.95
C VAL A 248 17.45 -25.44 -26.55
N GLU A 249 17.88 -25.67 -27.80
CA GLU A 249 17.54 -26.88 -28.53
C GLU A 249 18.10 -28.14 -27.86
N GLU A 250 19.36 -28.10 -27.41
CA GLU A 250 19.97 -29.18 -26.65
C GLU A 250 21.05 -28.67 -25.68
N GLY A 251 21.09 -29.23 -24.46
CA GLY A 251 21.99 -28.82 -23.39
C GLY A 251 21.60 -27.49 -22.74
N GLY A 252 22.59 -26.74 -22.25
CA GLY A 252 22.37 -25.38 -21.72
C GLY A 252 21.75 -25.30 -20.33
N GLU A 253 21.54 -26.42 -19.61
CA GLU A 253 20.86 -26.42 -18.32
C GLU A 253 21.60 -25.64 -17.23
N THR A 254 20.86 -25.05 -16.30
CA THR A 254 21.45 -24.59 -15.03
C THR A 254 21.37 -25.73 -14.03
N HIS A 255 22.54 -26.27 -13.65
CA HIS A 255 22.67 -27.42 -12.78
C HIS A 255 23.02 -27.00 -11.36
N LEU A 256 22.10 -27.18 -10.41
CA LEU A 256 22.31 -27.04 -8.96
C LEU A 256 22.87 -28.36 -8.41
N ILE A 257 24.19 -28.45 -8.37
CA ILE A 257 24.96 -29.70 -8.25
C ILE A 257 24.63 -30.43 -6.94
N ASN A 258 24.66 -29.71 -5.81
CA ASN A 258 24.45 -30.30 -4.48
C ASN A 258 22.98 -30.64 -4.17
N LEU A 259 22.06 -30.17 -5.02
CA LEU A 259 20.64 -30.52 -4.99
C LEU A 259 20.31 -31.64 -5.98
N ASN A 260 21.27 -32.06 -6.81
CA ASN A 260 21.05 -32.98 -7.93
C ASN A 260 19.88 -32.54 -8.81
N TYR A 261 19.81 -31.23 -9.09
CA TYR A 261 18.70 -30.62 -9.81
C TYR A 261 19.18 -29.87 -11.03
N LYS A 262 18.61 -30.19 -12.20
CA LYS A 262 18.89 -29.49 -13.46
C LYS A 262 17.64 -28.78 -13.94
N CYS A 263 17.72 -27.45 -14.02
CA CYS A 263 16.68 -26.65 -14.66
C CYS A 263 16.97 -26.58 -16.16
N LYS A 264 16.08 -27.14 -16.98
CA LYS A 264 16.15 -26.96 -18.43
C LYS A 264 15.83 -25.51 -18.82
N PRO A 265 16.54 -24.92 -19.80
CA PRO A 265 16.18 -23.63 -20.36
C PRO A 265 14.80 -23.74 -21.02
N LYS A 266 13.90 -22.84 -20.63
CA LYS A 266 12.60 -22.70 -21.25
C LYS A 266 12.28 -21.22 -21.34
N MET A 267 11.91 -20.73 -22.52
CA MET A 267 11.64 -19.31 -22.76
C MET A 267 10.65 -18.77 -21.72
N GLY A 268 11.02 -17.67 -21.07
CA GLY A 268 10.20 -17.01 -20.07
C GLY A 268 10.22 -17.61 -18.67
N LYS A 269 10.84 -18.79 -18.48
CA LYS A 269 10.97 -19.43 -17.16
C LYS A 269 11.99 -18.70 -16.30
N ALA A 270 11.64 -18.44 -15.04
CA ALA A 270 12.54 -17.92 -14.03
C ALA A 270 12.93 -19.00 -13.00
N LEU A 271 14.22 -19.07 -12.67
CA LEU A 271 14.79 -19.88 -11.61
C LEU A 271 15.32 -18.94 -10.52
N ILE A 272 14.87 -19.15 -9.29
CA ILE A 272 15.12 -18.25 -8.17
C ILE A 272 15.69 -19.05 -7.01
N TRP A 273 16.76 -18.59 -6.36
CA TRP A 273 17.28 -19.27 -5.17
C TRP A 273 17.89 -18.32 -4.15
N ASN A 274 17.90 -18.77 -2.90
CA ASN A 274 18.56 -18.10 -1.78
C ASN A 274 20.00 -18.60 -1.65
N ASN A 275 20.95 -17.72 -1.92
CA ASN A 275 22.39 -17.97 -1.80
C ASN A 275 22.88 -18.08 -0.36
N LEU A 276 22.04 -17.76 0.62
CA LEU A 276 22.35 -17.79 2.04
C LEU A 276 21.47 -18.83 2.76
N ASP A 277 22.00 -19.40 3.83
CA ASP A 277 21.27 -20.30 4.70
C ASP A 277 20.42 -19.53 5.71
N LYS A 278 19.66 -20.26 6.55
CA LYS A 278 18.80 -19.67 7.60
C LYS A 278 19.55 -18.83 8.66
N PHE A 279 20.88 -18.86 8.65
CA PHE A 279 21.75 -18.11 9.55
C PHE A 279 22.50 -16.98 8.81
N GLY A 280 22.23 -16.74 7.53
CA GLY A 280 22.91 -15.73 6.72
C GLY A 280 24.31 -16.12 6.26
N LYS A 281 24.70 -17.39 6.41
CA LYS A 281 25.98 -17.90 5.87
C LYS A 281 25.79 -18.36 4.42
N GLY A 282 26.84 -18.24 3.61
CA GLY A 282 26.84 -18.74 2.24
C GLY A 282 26.39 -20.21 2.16
N ASN A 283 25.31 -20.46 1.41
CA ASN A 283 24.73 -21.78 1.30
C ASN A 283 25.37 -22.55 0.15
N TYR A 284 26.38 -23.37 0.43
CA TYR A 284 27.06 -24.18 -0.58
C TYR A 284 26.14 -25.18 -1.29
N ASN A 285 24.91 -25.44 -0.81
CA ASN A 285 23.94 -26.24 -1.55
C ASN A 285 23.45 -25.56 -2.83
N THR A 286 23.66 -24.24 -2.99
CA THR A 286 23.34 -23.51 -4.23
C THR A 286 24.52 -23.42 -5.20
N LEU A 287 25.56 -24.24 -5.01
CA LEU A 287 26.62 -24.43 -6.00
C LEU A 287 26.01 -24.84 -7.33
N HIS A 288 26.25 -24.04 -8.36
CA HIS A 288 25.62 -24.23 -9.67
C HIS A 288 26.56 -23.98 -10.84
N ALA A 289 26.22 -24.58 -11.98
CA ALA A 289 26.92 -24.40 -13.25
C ALA A 289 25.91 -24.14 -14.38
N GLY A 290 26.28 -23.31 -15.34
CA GLY A 290 25.61 -23.24 -16.64
C GLY A 290 26.26 -24.25 -17.58
N LEU A 291 25.59 -25.37 -17.82
CA LEU A 291 26.07 -26.41 -18.74
C LEU A 291 26.10 -25.88 -20.18
N PRO A 292 27.01 -26.40 -21.03
CA PRO A 292 27.12 -25.92 -22.40
C PRO A 292 25.87 -26.26 -23.21
N PRO A 293 25.35 -25.34 -24.04
CA PRO A 293 24.48 -25.70 -25.14
C PRO A 293 25.25 -26.65 -26.07
N THR A 294 24.67 -27.81 -26.37
CA THR A 294 25.20 -28.72 -27.40
C THR A 294 24.57 -28.41 -28.75
N LYS A 295 23.38 -27.79 -28.76
CA LYS A 295 22.71 -27.28 -29.95
C LYS A 295 21.90 -26.02 -29.64
N GLY A 296 21.98 -25.03 -30.53
CA GLY A 296 21.34 -23.72 -30.36
C GLY A 296 22.14 -22.74 -29.48
N GLU A 297 21.55 -21.57 -29.23
CA GLU A 297 22.09 -20.50 -28.41
C GLU A 297 21.34 -20.39 -27.08
N LYS A 298 21.97 -19.84 -26.03
CA LYS A 298 21.30 -19.57 -24.74
C LYS A 298 21.42 -18.10 -24.36
N TYR A 299 20.29 -17.48 -24.06
CA TYR A 299 20.19 -16.12 -23.52
C TYR A 299 19.54 -16.17 -22.14
N ILE A 300 20.16 -15.51 -21.17
CA ILE A 300 19.61 -15.38 -19.82
C ILE A 300 19.74 -13.95 -19.29
N ILE A 301 18.83 -13.57 -18.39
CA ILE A 301 18.96 -12.41 -17.51
C ILE A 301 19.21 -12.91 -16.10
N THR A 302 20.15 -12.30 -15.40
CA THR A 302 20.40 -12.57 -13.98
C THR A 302 20.32 -11.26 -13.20
N LYS A 303 19.56 -11.29 -12.10
CA LYS A 303 19.49 -10.21 -11.12
C LYS A 303 19.86 -10.76 -9.75
N TRP A 304 20.76 -10.07 -9.06
CA TRP A 304 21.14 -10.42 -7.69
C TRP A 304 20.61 -9.41 -6.70
N PHE A 305 20.26 -9.87 -5.51
CA PHE A 305 19.88 -9.05 -4.37
C PHE A 305 20.91 -9.22 -3.27
N ARG A 306 21.21 -8.13 -2.57
CA ARG A 306 22.22 -8.03 -1.52
C ARG A 306 21.56 -8.08 -0.15
N GLU A 307 22.33 -8.37 0.89
CA GLU A 307 21.84 -8.35 2.28
C GLU A 307 21.51 -6.93 2.77
N LYS A 308 22.14 -5.91 2.16
CA LYS A 308 21.97 -4.49 2.49
C LYS A 308 21.57 -3.69 1.24
N GLY A 309 20.76 -2.64 1.45
CA GLY A 309 20.21 -1.76 0.42
C GLY A 309 19.33 -0.68 1.01
N ASN A 310 19.01 0.37 0.22
CA ASN A 310 18.27 1.60 0.56
C ASN A 310 16.78 1.44 0.92
N GLY A 311 16.40 1.76 2.16
CA GLY A 311 14.99 1.78 2.56
C GLY A 311 14.45 0.45 3.09
N PRO A 312 13.11 0.27 3.17
CA PRO A 312 12.51 -0.94 3.74
C PRO A 312 12.88 -2.15 2.89
N LYS A 313 13.40 -3.20 3.53
CA LYS A 313 13.87 -4.42 2.88
C LYS A 313 12.75 -5.15 2.13
N PHE A 314 11.56 -5.17 2.72
CA PHE A 314 10.37 -5.78 2.13
C PHE A 314 9.37 -4.73 1.68
N ILE A 315 8.74 -4.95 0.52
CA ILE A 315 7.82 -4.00 -0.13
C ILE A 315 6.44 -4.62 -0.45
N ARG A 316 6.15 -5.83 0.05
CA ARG A 316 4.85 -6.46 -0.17
C ARG A 316 3.75 -5.71 0.59
N SER A 317 2.65 -5.46 -0.09
CA SER A 317 1.39 -5.10 0.55
C SER A 317 0.74 -6.31 1.20
N LEU A 318 -0.29 -6.09 2.03
CA LEU A 318 -1.07 -7.19 2.58
C LEU A 318 -1.78 -8.00 1.48
N ASN A 319 -2.19 -7.35 0.38
CA ASN A 319 -2.83 -8.00 -0.76
C ASN A 319 -1.86 -8.94 -1.49
N ASP A 320 -0.57 -8.58 -1.56
CA ASP A 320 0.49 -9.43 -2.14
C ASP A 320 0.73 -10.73 -1.34
N MET A 321 0.32 -10.76 -0.07
CA MET A 321 0.45 -11.92 0.82
C MET A 321 -0.73 -12.88 0.72
N LEU A 322 -1.79 -12.51 0.00
CA LEU A 322 -2.94 -13.39 -0.24
C LEU A 322 -2.56 -14.52 -1.20
N PRO A 323 -3.12 -15.72 -1.02
CA PRO A 323 -2.98 -16.80 -2.00
C PRO A 323 -3.58 -16.37 -3.34
N ASN A 324 -2.96 -16.85 -4.41
CA ASN A 324 -3.51 -16.85 -5.75
C ASN A 324 -4.31 -18.15 -5.97
N TYR A 325 -5.37 -18.07 -6.75
CA TYR A 325 -6.26 -19.15 -7.15
C TYR A 325 -6.16 -19.44 -8.64
N HIS A 326 -5.65 -18.50 -9.42
CA HIS A 326 -5.37 -18.65 -10.85
C HIS A 326 -3.93 -18.20 -11.17
N PRO A 327 -3.18 -18.90 -12.04
CA PRO A 327 -1.79 -18.56 -12.34
C PRO A 327 -1.59 -17.11 -12.83
N ILE A 328 -2.51 -16.62 -13.66
CA ILE A 328 -2.49 -15.24 -14.16
C ILE A 328 -3.26 -14.30 -13.22
N GLY A 329 -4.25 -14.81 -12.48
CA GLY A 329 -5.13 -14.01 -11.62
C GLY A 329 -6.39 -13.49 -12.30
N PHE A 330 -6.53 -13.68 -13.62
CA PHE A 330 -7.79 -13.45 -14.34
C PHE A 330 -7.96 -14.38 -15.53
N GLU A 331 -9.19 -14.48 -16.04
CA GLU A 331 -9.57 -15.19 -17.26
C GLU A 331 -10.81 -14.56 -17.89
N LYS A 332 -10.88 -14.51 -19.23
CA LYS A 332 -12.10 -14.13 -19.97
C LYS A 332 -12.63 -15.33 -20.73
N GLN A 333 -13.94 -15.55 -20.64
CA GLN A 333 -14.67 -16.57 -21.38
C GLN A 333 -16.07 -16.07 -21.73
N LYS A 334 -16.85 -16.82 -22.51
CA LYS A 334 -18.25 -16.49 -22.79
C LYS A 334 -19.18 -16.98 -21.67
N LEU A 335 -20.18 -16.17 -21.36
CA LEU A 335 -21.28 -16.52 -20.49
C LEU A 335 -22.15 -17.59 -21.19
N PRO A 336 -22.66 -18.61 -20.46
CA PRO A 336 -23.61 -19.55 -21.03
C PRO A 336 -24.80 -18.82 -21.69
N LEU A 337 -25.10 -19.16 -22.94
CA LEU A 337 -26.05 -18.41 -23.78
C LEU A 337 -27.43 -18.29 -23.11
N HIS A 338 -27.92 -19.38 -22.53
CA HIS A 338 -29.18 -19.39 -21.79
C HIS A 338 -29.21 -18.35 -20.64
N LEU A 339 -28.12 -18.23 -19.89
CA LEU A 339 -28.03 -17.24 -18.82
C LEU A 339 -27.96 -15.81 -19.38
N LEU A 340 -27.26 -15.60 -20.49
CA LEU A 340 -27.24 -14.31 -21.18
C LEU A 340 -28.65 -13.89 -21.62
N GLU A 341 -29.39 -14.79 -22.26
CA GLU A 341 -30.76 -14.54 -22.73
C GLU A 341 -31.70 -14.17 -21.56
N ILE A 342 -31.65 -14.92 -20.46
CA ILE A 342 -32.47 -14.61 -19.29
C ILE A 342 -32.08 -13.26 -18.68
N LEU A 343 -30.78 -12.97 -18.55
CA LEU A 343 -30.31 -11.69 -17.99
C LEU A 343 -30.68 -10.50 -18.88
N THR A 344 -30.55 -10.62 -20.20
CA THR A 344 -30.97 -9.57 -21.14
C THR A 344 -32.47 -9.35 -21.08
N LYS A 345 -33.27 -10.42 -21.13
CA LYS A 345 -34.73 -10.32 -21.03
C LYS A 345 -35.18 -9.74 -19.69
N TRP A 346 -34.53 -10.14 -18.60
CA TRP A 346 -34.81 -9.59 -17.27
C TRP A 346 -34.45 -8.11 -17.20
N TYR A 347 -33.28 -7.71 -17.72
CA TYR A 347 -32.87 -6.30 -17.77
C TYR A 347 -33.88 -5.46 -18.55
N ASP A 348 -34.27 -5.89 -19.76
CA ASP A 348 -35.19 -5.16 -20.62
C ASP A 348 -36.58 -5.00 -19.96
N ASN A 349 -37.09 -6.05 -19.33
CA ASN A 349 -38.35 -6.01 -18.59
C ASN A 349 -38.31 -5.12 -17.34
N ASN A 350 -37.12 -4.76 -16.84
CA ASN A 350 -36.94 -3.95 -15.64
C ASN A 350 -36.30 -2.59 -15.93
N LEU A 351 -36.19 -2.18 -17.20
CA LEU A 351 -35.61 -0.88 -17.62
C LEU A 351 -36.25 0.32 -16.91
N SER A 352 -37.56 0.26 -16.64
CA SER A 352 -38.29 1.31 -15.91
C SER A 352 -37.82 1.49 -14.46
N LYS A 353 -37.08 0.53 -13.92
CA LYS A 353 -36.51 0.53 -12.57
C LYS A 353 -35.03 0.98 -12.54
N LYS A 354 -34.48 1.42 -13.69
CA LYS A 354 -33.11 1.94 -13.78
C LYS A 354 -33.02 3.25 -13.01
N MET A 355 -32.13 3.29 -12.02
CA MET A 355 -31.93 4.47 -11.18
C MET A 355 -30.46 4.91 -11.21
N PRO A 356 -30.16 6.22 -11.16
CA PRO A 356 -28.81 6.71 -10.95
C PRO A 356 -28.17 6.08 -9.71
N GLU A 357 -26.96 5.53 -9.83
CA GLU A 357 -26.16 5.17 -8.67
C GLU A 357 -25.47 6.42 -8.13
N PRO A 358 -25.61 6.73 -6.83
CA PRO A 358 -24.80 7.77 -6.20
C PRO A 358 -23.32 7.42 -6.33
N LEU A 359 -22.47 8.44 -6.54
CA LEU A 359 -21.03 8.24 -6.72
C LEU A 359 -20.41 7.55 -5.51
N ASP A 360 -20.07 6.28 -5.71
CA ASP A 360 -19.47 5.41 -4.70
C ASP A 360 -18.00 5.80 -4.44
N GLY A 361 -17.72 6.26 -3.22
CA GLY A 361 -16.42 6.09 -2.54
C GLY A 361 -15.13 6.59 -3.21
N GLY A 362 -15.18 7.44 -4.24
CA GLY A 362 -14.02 8.13 -4.81
C GLY A 362 -13.20 7.36 -5.86
N PHE A 363 -13.57 6.11 -6.18
CA PHE A 363 -12.97 5.33 -7.26
C PHE A 363 -13.69 5.55 -8.59
N LEU A 364 -15.01 5.53 -8.58
CA LEU A 364 -15.84 5.84 -9.74
C LEU A 364 -15.96 7.35 -9.89
N GLN A 365 -15.71 7.87 -11.09
CA GLN A 365 -15.66 9.30 -11.35
C GLN A 365 -16.44 9.63 -12.62
N ASN A 366 -17.15 10.75 -12.62
CA ASN A 366 -17.67 11.35 -13.85
C ASN A 366 -17.69 12.88 -13.68
N PRO A 367 -17.03 13.65 -14.58
CA PRO A 367 -17.02 15.11 -14.52
C PRO A 367 -18.42 15.75 -14.60
N SER A 368 -19.40 15.07 -15.16
CA SER A 368 -20.78 15.54 -15.36
C SER A 368 -21.72 15.14 -14.23
N GLY A 369 -21.22 14.56 -13.13
CA GLY A 369 -22.02 14.13 -11.98
C GLY A 369 -22.14 12.61 -11.88
N THR A 370 -23.33 12.07 -12.11
CA THR A 370 -23.60 10.63 -12.01
C THR A 370 -22.76 9.82 -13.01
N ALA A 371 -21.99 8.85 -12.52
CA ALA A 371 -21.20 7.97 -13.36
C ALA A 371 -21.98 6.75 -13.87
N THR A 372 -22.84 6.17 -13.05
CA THR A 372 -23.56 4.95 -13.42
C THR A 372 -25.03 5.00 -13.04
N ASP A 373 -25.82 4.17 -13.70
CA ASP A 373 -27.17 3.80 -13.31
C ASP A 373 -27.18 2.33 -12.92
N MET A 374 -28.10 1.88 -12.08
CA MET A 374 -28.26 0.47 -11.72
C MET A 374 -29.72 0.02 -11.71
N ILE A 375 -29.92 -1.23 -12.13
CA ILE A 375 -31.13 -2.01 -11.83
C ILE A 375 -30.72 -3.07 -10.81
N ASN A 376 -31.19 -2.94 -9.57
CA ASN A 376 -30.84 -3.86 -8.48
C ASN A 376 -31.47 -5.26 -8.73
N LEU A 377 -30.68 -6.32 -8.60
CA LEU A 377 -31.15 -7.71 -8.75
C LEU A 377 -32.07 -8.16 -7.59
N ASP A 378 -32.24 -7.37 -6.54
CA ASP A 378 -33.22 -7.61 -5.49
C ASP A 378 -34.68 -7.56 -6.02
N TYR A 379 -34.91 -6.93 -7.19
CA TYR A 379 -36.19 -7.02 -7.91
C TYR A 379 -36.41 -8.37 -8.62
N GLY A 380 -35.43 -9.27 -8.57
CA GLY A 380 -35.44 -10.57 -9.22
C GLY A 380 -34.66 -11.63 -8.42
N PRO A 381 -35.17 -12.08 -7.27
CA PRO A 381 -34.49 -13.08 -6.45
C PRO A 381 -34.28 -14.41 -7.21
N GLU A 382 -35.22 -14.77 -8.09
CA GLU A 382 -35.12 -15.96 -8.94
C GLU A 382 -33.94 -15.88 -9.91
N ILE A 383 -33.75 -14.74 -10.58
CA ILE A 383 -32.61 -14.57 -11.49
C ILE A 383 -31.28 -14.55 -10.73
N LYS A 384 -31.25 -13.99 -9.51
CA LYS A 384 -30.06 -14.01 -8.64
C LYS A 384 -29.70 -15.44 -8.21
N GLN A 385 -30.69 -16.28 -7.92
CA GLN A 385 -30.48 -17.70 -7.61
C GLN A 385 -29.98 -18.46 -8.84
N GLU A 386 -30.58 -18.23 -10.01
CA GLU A 386 -30.17 -18.88 -11.25
C GLU A 386 -28.74 -18.49 -11.66
N MET A 387 -28.39 -17.21 -11.53
CA MET A 387 -27.01 -16.75 -11.71
C MET A 387 -26.04 -17.50 -10.81
N ASN A 388 -26.34 -17.64 -9.51
CA ASN A 388 -25.46 -18.37 -8.60
C ASN A 388 -25.35 -19.86 -8.97
N ARG A 389 -26.48 -20.49 -9.34
CA ARG A 389 -26.53 -21.91 -9.76
C ARG A 389 -25.59 -22.18 -10.94
N VAL A 390 -25.56 -21.29 -11.92
CA VAL A 390 -24.74 -21.41 -13.13
C VAL A 390 -23.29 -20.97 -12.89
N LEU A 391 -23.07 -19.87 -12.18
CA LEU A 391 -21.74 -19.28 -12.02
C LEU A 391 -20.89 -19.99 -10.97
N GLN A 392 -21.50 -20.54 -9.91
CA GLN A 392 -20.73 -21.15 -8.82
C GLN A 392 -19.82 -22.30 -9.30
N PRO A 393 -20.27 -23.27 -10.11
CA PRO A 393 -19.38 -24.31 -10.64
C PRO A 393 -18.24 -23.75 -11.48
N ILE A 394 -18.48 -22.69 -12.26
CA ILE A 394 -17.48 -22.03 -13.10
C ILE A 394 -16.40 -21.40 -12.22
N PHE A 395 -16.80 -20.63 -11.21
CA PHE A 395 -15.89 -20.00 -10.26
C PHE A 395 -15.09 -21.03 -9.44
N GLU A 396 -15.74 -22.11 -8.98
CA GLU A 396 -15.07 -23.17 -8.21
C GLU A 396 -14.06 -23.94 -9.06
N LYS A 397 -14.39 -24.23 -10.32
CA LYS A 397 -13.46 -24.83 -11.29
C LYS A 397 -12.28 -23.91 -11.55
N TRP A 398 -12.55 -22.63 -11.78
CA TRP A 398 -11.52 -21.60 -12.02
C TRP A 398 -10.56 -21.43 -10.84
N ALA A 399 -11.12 -21.41 -9.62
CA ALA A 399 -10.34 -21.23 -8.39
C ALA A 399 -9.69 -22.51 -7.86
N GLY A 400 -10.08 -23.67 -8.39
CA GLY A 400 -9.63 -24.99 -7.91
C GLY A 400 -10.10 -25.37 -6.50
N GLN A 401 -11.15 -24.73 -5.97
CA GLN A 401 -11.64 -24.96 -4.62
C GLN A 401 -13.11 -24.53 -4.45
N LYS A 402 -13.73 -24.92 -3.32
CA LYS A 402 -15.10 -24.53 -2.97
C LYS A 402 -15.19 -23.06 -2.51
N LEU A 403 -16.25 -22.38 -2.94
CA LEU A 403 -16.46 -20.95 -2.73
C LEU A 403 -17.84 -20.65 -2.14
N ASP A 404 -17.92 -19.53 -1.42
CA ASP A 404 -19.15 -18.96 -0.88
C ASP A 404 -19.49 -17.67 -1.64
N LEU A 405 -20.72 -17.57 -2.15
CA LEU A 405 -21.23 -16.34 -2.75
C LEU A 405 -21.32 -15.24 -1.70
N LYS A 406 -20.82 -14.04 -2.02
CA LYS A 406 -20.85 -12.87 -1.13
C LYS A 406 -21.73 -11.76 -1.63
N ALA A 407 -21.68 -11.46 -2.93
CA ALA A 407 -22.50 -10.41 -3.49
C ALA A 407 -22.79 -10.62 -4.98
N ILE A 408 -24.03 -10.32 -5.37
CA ILE A 408 -24.45 -10.01 -6.73
C ILE A 408 -25.37 -8.79 -6.58
N TYR A 409 -24.95 -7.65 -7.12
CA TYR A 409 -25.62 -6.36 -6.87
C TYR A 409 -26.78 -6.12 -7.84
N GLY A 410 -26.47 -5.96 -9.12
CA GLY A 410 -27.43 -5.51 -10.12
C GLY A 410 -26.76 -5.31 -11.46
N VAL A 411 -27.56 -4.91 -12.46
CA VAL A 411 -27.02 -4.46 -13.74
C VAL A 411 -26.66 -2.99 -13.62
N ARG A 412 -25.36 -2.71 -13.65
CA ARG A 412 -24.78 -1.37 -13.65
C ARG A 412 -24.54 -0.90 -15.08
N SER A 413 -24.98 0.31 -15.41
CA SER A 413 -24.86 0.99 -16.70
C SER A 413 -23.96 2.21 -16.55
N PHE A 414 -22.80 2.26 -17.20
CA PHE A 414 -21.93 3.44 -17.15
C PHE A 414 -22.36 4.49 -18.17
N ARG A 415 -22.33 5.75 -17.74
CA ARG A 415 -22.61 6.93 -18.54
C ARG A 415 -21.35 7.50 -19.17
N ARG A 416 -21.52 8.30 -20.22
CA ARG A 416 -20.43 9.05 -20.87
C ARG A 416 -19.56 9.80 -19.86
N ASN A 417 -18.25 9.81 -20.10
CA ASN A 417 -17.19 10.40 -19.27
C ASN A 417 -16.91 9.69 -17.94
N SER A 418 -17.52 8.53 -17.69
CA SER A 418 -17.25 7.77 -16.48
C SER A 418 -15.88 7.11 -16.52
N SER A 419 -15.16 7.10 -15.40
CA SER A 419 -13.91 6.36 -15.21
C SER A 419 -13.90 5.67 -13.85
N LEU A 420 -13.13 4.60 -13.74
CA LEU A 420 -12.93 3.84 -12.51
C LEU A 420 -11.44 3.82 -12.20
N LYS A 421 -11.02 4.43 -11.09
CA LYS A 421 -9.63 4.42 -10.65
C LYS A 421 -9.14 3.00 -10.36
N PRO A 422 -7.84 2.71 -10.52
CA PRO A 422 -7.29 1.42 -10.12
C PRO A 422 -7.40 1.18 -8.61
N TYR A 423 -7.90 0.02 -8.19
CA TYR A 423 -8.04 -0.41 -6.80
C TYR A 423 -8.00 -1.94 -6.70
N CYS A 424 -8.02 -2.48 -5.48
CA CYS A 424 -8.34 -3.89 -5.24
C CYS A 424 -9.65 -3.95 -4.46
N ASP A 425 -10.43 -5.00 -4.70
CA ASP A 425 -11.66 -5.24 -3.97
C ASP A 425 -11.39 -5.50 -2.47
N THR A 426 -12.45 -5.42 -1.67
CA THR A 426 -12.34 -5.68 -0.23
C THR A 426 -11.88 -7.11 0.04
N ARG A 427 -10.85 -7.21 0.89
CA ARG A 427 -10.24 -8.48 1.28
C ARG A 427 -11.18 -9.37 2.07
N ASP A 428 -12.27 -8.88 2.64
CA ASP A 428 -13.11 -9.69 3.55
C ASP A 428 -14.14 -10.52 2.79
N THR A 429 -14.63 -10.00 1.66
CA THR A 429 -15.78 -10.57 0.94
C THR A 429 -15.59 -10.71 -0.57
N HIS A 430 -14.68 -9.95 -1.20
CA HIS A 430 -14.60 -9.86 -2.66
C HIS A 430 -13.26 -10.41 -3.15
N VAL A 431 -13.00 -11.67 -2.81
CA VAL A 431 -11.71 -12.31 -3.04
C VAL A 431 -11.57 -12.74 -4.49
N ILE A 432 -12.63 -13.35 -5.02
CA ILE A 432 -12.75 -13.77 -6.41
C ILE A 432 -13.98 -13.08 -6.99
N SER A 433 -13.77 -12.33 -8.06
CA SER A 433 -14.77 -11.45 -8.65
C SER A 433 -14.98 -11.82 -10.11
N ALA A 434 -16.14 -11.48 -10.66
CA ALA A 434 -16.32 -11.44 -12.10
C ALA A 434 -17.10 -10.22 -12.57
N VAL A 435 -16.79 -9.85 -13.80
CA VAL A 435 -17.48 -8.86 -14.63
C VAL A 435 -18.25 -9.62 -15.70
N ILE A 436 -19.56 -9.46 -15.74
CA ILE A 436 -20.42 -9.99 -16.80
C ILE A 436 -20.86 -8.83 -17.69
N HIS A 437 -20.42 -8.81 -18.94
CA HIS A 437 -20.79 -7.75 -19.88
C HIS A 437 -22.10 -8.07 -20.60
N LEU A 438 -23.15 -7.30 -20.35
CA LEU A 438 -24.46 -7.49 -20.98
C LEU A 438 -24.60 -6.73 -22.30
N GLY A 439 -23.60 -5.94 -22.67
CA GLY A 439 -23.51 -5.18 -23.92
C GLY A 439 -23.52 -3.68 -23.69
N ASP A 440 -23.22 -2.92 -24.74
CA ASP A 440 -23.01 -1.48 -24.63
C ASP A 440 -23.40 -0.67 -25.87
N LYS A 441 -23.34 0.65 -25.72
CA LYS A 441 -23.44 1.67 -26.76
C LYS A 441 -22.18 2.54 -26.75
N SER A 442 -21.04 1.91 -27.00
CA SER A 442 -19.74 2.58 -26.97
C SER A 442 -19.37 3.15 -28.34
N ASP A 443 -18.84 4.38 -28.35
CA ASP A 443 -18.26 5.00 -29.55
C ASP A 443 -16.92 4.34 -29.91
N GLU A 444 -16.19 3.89 -28.89
CA GLU A 444 -14.91 3.21 -29.01
C GLU A 444 -14.73 2.14 -27.91
N PRO A 445 -13.84 1.16 -28.09
CA PRO A 445 -13.57 0.15 -27.07
C PRO A 445 -13.09 0.75 -25.75
N TRP A 446 -13.75 0.40 -24.65
CA TRP A 446 -13.41 0.88 -23.31
C TRP A 446 -12.68 -0.21 -22.51
N ALA A 447 -11.43 0.04 -22.13
CA ALA A 447 -10.56 -0.96 -21.51
C ALA A 447 -10.82 -1.12 -20.00
N PHE A 448 -10.84 -2.36 -19.54
CA PHE A 448 -10.63 -2.73 -18.14
C PHE A 448 -9.15 -2.99 -17.92
N GLU A 449 -8.51 -2.14 -17.16
CA GLU A 449 -7.10 -2.28 -16.81
C GLU A 449 -6.98 -3.20 -15.59
N ILE A 450 -6.13 -4.22 -15.66
CA ILE A 450 -5.86 -5.14 -14.55
C ILE A 450 -4.37 -5.47 -14.46
N VAL A 451 -3.85 -5.58 -13.24
CA VAL A 451 -2.51 -6.06 -12.95
C VAL A 451 -2.57 -7.55 -12.61
N ASP A 452 -1.89 -8.37 -13.40
CA ASP A 452 -1.85 -9.83 -13.22
C ASP A 452 -0.98 -10.26 -12.02
N ASN A 453 -0.98 -11.55 -11.71
CA ASN A 453 -0.20 -12.12 -10.61
C ASN A 453 1.33 -12.09 -10.82
N TYR A 454 1.79 -11.70 -12.01
CA TYR A 454 3.19 -11.43 -12.33
C TYR A 454 3.51 -9.92 -12.36
N TYR A 455 2.56 -9.07 -11.98
CA TYR A 455 2.65 -7.61 -11.98
C TYR A 455 2.69 -6.95 -13.37
N ASN A 456 2.18 -7.63 -14.40
CA ASN A 456 1.96 -7.04 -15.72
C ASN A 456 0.63 -6.34 -15.78
N LYS A 457 0.61 -5.17 -16.42
CA LYS A 457 -0.63 -4.43 -16.67
C LYS A 457 -1.24 -4.88 -18.00
N HIS A 458 -2.52 -5.22 -17.98
CA HIS A 458 -3.30 -5.67 -19.14
C HIS A 458 -4.48 -4.74 -19.36
N ASN A 459 -4.85 -4.55 -20.62
CA ASN A 459 -6.08 -3.87 -21.04
C ASN A 459 -7.02 -4.92 -21.63
N ILE A 460 -8.15 -5.15 -20.98
CA ILE A 460 -9.15 -6.15 -21.38
C ILE A 460 -10.35 -5.42 -21.98
N TYR A 461 -10.73 -5.79 -23.20
CA TYR A 461 -11.94 -5.28 -23.85
C TYR A 461 -13.01 -6.38 -23.87
N PHE A 462 -14.26 -5.92 -23.88
CA PHE A 462 -15.44 -6.74 -23.67
C PHE A 462 -16.36 -6.67 -24.88
N GLU A 463 -16.92 -7.82 -25.23
CA GLU A 463 -18.07 -7.98 -26.11
C GLU A 463 -19.27 -8.46 -25.29
N GLN A 464 -20.48 -8.26 -25.81
CA GLN A 464 -21.69 -8.75 -25.16
C GLN A 464 -21.57 -10.26 -24.88
N GLY A 465 -21.96 -10.65 -23.67
CA GLY A 465 -21.87 -12.02 -23.20
C GLY A 465 -20.49 -12.42 -22.66
N ASP A 466 -19.51 -11.52 -22.58
CA ASP A 466 -18.24 -11.84 -21.94
C ASP A 466 -18.40 -11.98 -20.41
N LEU A 467 -17.86 -13.07 -19.87
CA LEU A 467 -17.65 -13.33 -18.45
C LEU A 467 -16.15 -13.23 -18.16
N PHE A 468 -15.76 -12.27 -17.33
CA PHE A 468 -14.37 -12.03 -16.96
C PHE A 468 -14.16 -12.28 -15.46
N LEU A 469 -13.47 -13.36 -15.12
CA LEU A 469 -13.13 -13.74 -13.75
C LEU A 469 -11.78 -13.15 -13.36
N TYR A 470 -11.64 -12.67 -12.13
CA TYR A 470 -10.39 -12.16 -11.62
C TYR A 470 -10.29 -12.20 -10.09
N GLU A 471 -9.07 -12.18 -9.57
CA GLU A 471 -8.78 -12.15 -8.13
C GLU A 471 -8.94 -10.72 -7.58
N GLY A 472 -10.18 -10.31 -7.32
CA GLY A 472 -10.53 -8.94 -6.93
C GLY A 472 -9.70 -8.36 -5.78
N ALA A 473 -9.48 -9.13 -4.72
CA ALA A 473 -8.73 -8.68 -3.54
C ALA A 473 -7.20 -8.62 -3.75
N ARG A 474 -6.67 -9.17 -4.86
CA ARG A 474 -5.22 -9.28 -5.13
C ARG A 474 -4.80 -8.49 -6.36
N CYS A 475 -5.53 -8.62 -7.47
CA CYS A 475 -5.25 -7.93 -8.72
C CYS A 475 -5.75 -6.49 -8.66
N VAL A 476 -4.85 -5.52 -8.80
CA VAL A 476 -5.22 -4.11 -8.95
C VAL A 476 -5.92 -3.92 -10.28
N HIS A 477 -7.13 -3.37 -10.29
CA HIS A 477 -7.94 -3.25 -11.50
C HIS A 477 -8.78 -1.96 -11.52
N GLY A 478 -9.21 -1.54 -12.71
CA GLY A 478 -10.03 -0.34 -12.90
C GLY A 478 -10.31 -0.05 -14.38
N ARG A 479 -10.87 1.13 -14.67
CA ARG A 479 -11.10 1.67 -16.02
C ARG A 479 -10.69 3.15 -16.03
N PRO A 480 -9.39 3.49 -15.99
CA PRO A 480 -8.96 4.86 -15.71
C PRO A 480 -9.22 5.83 -16.87
N SER A 481 -9.32 5.32 -18.10
CA SER A 481 -9.77 6.11 -19.24
C SER A 481 -11.24 6.44 -19.11
N GLN A 482 -11.63 7.62 -19.58
CA GLN A 482 -13.03 8.02 -19.62
C GLN A 482 -13.82 7.22 -20.65
N TYR A 483 -15.03 6.81 -20.29
CA TYR A 483 -15.94 6.11 -21.18
C TYR A 483 -16.50 7.04 -22.25
N LYS A 484 -16.33 6.68 -23.52
CA LYS A 484 -16.95 7.38 -24.65
C LYS A 484 -18.08 6.53 -25.22
N GLY A 485 -19.29 6.79 -24.72
CA GLY A 485 -20.50 6.06 -25.06
C GLY A 485 -21.59 6.39 -24.06
N ASP A 486 -22.80 5.90 -24.29
CA ASP A 486 -23.98 6.36 -23.54
C ASP A 486 -24.59 5.27 -22.63
N ASP A 487 -24.16 4.02 -22.75
CA ASP A 487 -24.64 2.92 -21.90
C ASP A 487 -23.68 1.73 -21.96
N TRP A 488 -22.92 1.45 -20.90
CA TRP A 488 -22.10 0.24 -20.78
C TRP A 488 -22.59 -0.65 -19.64
N ARG A 489 -23.21 -1.80 -19.96
CA ARG A 489 -23.98 -2.62 -19.00
C ARG A 489 -23.20 -3.80 -18.47
N VAL A 490 -23.07 -3.89 -17.15
CA VAL A 490 -22.29 -4.92 -16.47
C VAL A 490 -22.98 -5.45 -15.22
N ILE A 491 -22.70 -6.71 -14.85
CA ILE A 491 -22.96 -7.22 -13.51
C ILE A 491 -21.64 -7.60 -12.83
N TYR A 492 -21.47 -7.20 -11.57
CA TYR A 492 -20.39 -7.66 -10.71
C TYR A 492 -20.86 -8.79 -9.79
N VAL A 493 -20.05 -9.85 -9.73
CA VAL A 493 -20.30 -11.05 -8.92
C VAL A 493 -19.09 -11.31 -8.05
N HIS A 494 -19.29 -11.58 -6.76
CA HIS A 494 -18.20 -11.75 -5.80
C HIS A 494 -18.37 -13.00 -4.94
N TYR A 495 -17.27 -13.75 -4.81
CA TYR A 495 -17.13 -14.95 -4.00
C TYR A 495 -15.92 -14.84 -3.06
N SER A 496 -15.92 -15.68 -2.01
CA SER A 496 -14.73 -15.96 -1.21
C SER A 496 -14.51 -17.47 -1.02
N PRO A 497 -13.26 -17.90 -0.79
CA PRO A 497 -12.97 -19.26 -0.34
C PRO A 497 -13.70 -19.63 0.95
N LYS A 498 -14.04 -20.90 1.12
CA LYS A 498 -14.48 -21.42 2.42
C LYS A 498 -13.35 -21.28 3.45
N ASN A 499 -13.67 -20.81 4.65
CA ASN A 499 -12.72 -20.51 5.75
C ASN A 499 -11.74 -19.35 5.50
N TRP A 500 -12.04 -18.45 4.56
CA TRP A 500 -11.17 -17.33 4.19
C TRP A 500 -10.70 -16.45 5.37
N ILE A 501 -11.56 -16.19 6.35
CA ILE A 501 -11.23 -15.37 7.54
C ILE A 501 -10.01 -15.94 8.31
N ASN A 502 -9.85 -17.25 8.37
CA ASN A 502 -8.73 -17.87 9.08
C ASN A 502 -7.43 -17.74 8.28
N ILE A 503 -7.50 -17.92 6.95
CA ILE A 503 -6.37 -17.74 6.03
C ILE A 503 -5.83 -16.30 6.13
N VAL A 504 -6.72 -15.31 6.14
CA VAL A 504 -6.35 -13.89 6.26
C VAL A 504 -5.74 -13.58 7.62
N LYS A 505 -6.31 -14.10 8.72
CA LYS A 505 -5.76 -13.92 10.08
C LYS A 505 -4.34 -14.50 10.20
N ASP A 506 -4.10 -15.69 9.69
CA ASP A 506 -2.78 -16.32 9.72
C ASP A 506 -1.75 -15.50 8.91
N ARG A 507 -2.14 -14.97 7.75
CA ARG A 507 -1.27 -14.14 6.91
C ARG A 507 -1.02 -12.75 7.51
N ILE A 508 -2.02 -12.13 8.13
CA ILE A 508 -1.86 -10.87 8.88
C ILE A 508 -0.89 -11.09 10.04
N ASN A 509 -1.02 -12.18 10.80
CA ASN A 509 -0.13 -12.51 11.90
C ASN A 509 1.32 -12.71 11.41
N VAL A 510 1.53 -13.43 10.30
CA VAL A 510 2.87 -13.58 9.69
C VAL A 510 3.41 -12.24 9.20
N PHE A 511 2.59 -11.41 8.54
CA PHE A 511 2.98 -10.08 8.08
C PHE A 511 3.39 -9.17 9.24
N GLN A 512 2.59 -9.13 10.31
CA GLN A 512 2.89 -8.37 11.53
C GLN A 512 4.17 -8.89 12.23
N ASN A 513 4.34 -10.21 12.35
CA ASN A 513 5.52 -10.80 12.98
C ASN A 513 6.82 -10.57 12.18
N ASN A 514 6.75 -10.60 10.84
CA ASN A 514 7.90 -10.29 9.99
C ASN A 514 8.30 -8.81 10.05
N VAL A 515 7.32 -7.91 10.20
CA VAL A 515 7.56 -6.48 10.42
C VAL A 515 8.19 -6.23 11.81
N ILE A 516 7.83 -7.02 12.83
CA ILE A 516 8.34 -6.91 14.20
C ILE A 516 9.76 -7.49 14.35
N SER A 517 10.13 -8.52 13.57
CA SER A 517 11.45 -9.19 13.63
C SER A 517 12.65 -8.34 13.15
N ASN A 518 12.42 -7.17 12.56
CA ASN A 518 13.48 -6.23 12.14
C ASN A 518 14.13 -5.44 13.29
N GLN A 519 13.92 -5.84 14.56
CA GLN A 519 14.71 -5.36 15.70
C GLN A 519 15.86 -6.34 16.02
N PRO A 520 17.10 -5.87 16.21
CA PRO A 520 18.25 -6.75 16.40
C PRO A 520 18.12 -7.58 17.68
N HIS A 521 18.29 -8.90 17.54
CA HIS A 521 18.33 -9.88 18.63
C HIS A 521 19.29 -9.44 19.76
N LYS A 522 18.74 -9.13 20.94
CA LYS A 522 19.53 -8.97 22.18
C LYS A 522 19.96 -10.36 22.68
N ARG A 523 21.26 -10.51 22.87
CA ARG A 523 21.90 -11.69 23.49
C ARG A 523 21.33 -11.95 24.90
N ASN A 524 21.03 -13.21 25.17
CA ASN A 524 20.68 -13.74 26.49
C ASN A 524 21.75 -13.34 27.52
N ILE A 525 21.35 -12.56 28.53
CA ILE A 525 22.11 -12.40 29.77
C ILE A 525 21.28 -13.09 30.86
N ASN A 526 21.86 -14.16 31.42
CA ASN A 526 21.39 -14.82 32.62
C ASN A 526 21.32 -13.82 33.78
N PHE A 527 20.13 -13.61 34.35
CA PHE A 527 20.00 -13.10 35.71
C PHE A 527 19.12 -14.06 36.51
N ASN A 528 19.80 -14.88 37.32
CA ASN A 528 19.19 -15.63 38.39
C ASN A 528 18.87 -14.69 39.57
N LYS A 529 17.70 -14.93 40.19
CA LYS A 529 17.30 -14.58 41.56
C LYS A 529 17.11 -13.09 41.91
N LYS A 530 15.86 -12.63 41.80
CA LYS A 530 15.00 -12.19 42.93
C LYS A 530 13.66 -11.67 42.37
N GLU A 531 12.77 -12.59 42.04
CA GLU A 531 11.36 -12.29 41.84
C GLU A 531 10.63 -12.39 43.19
N LYS A 532 10.18 -11.24 43.69
CA LYS A 532 8.95 -11.07 44.47
C LYS A 532 8.62 -9.58 44.45
N ASN A 533 7.38 -9.26 44.07
CA ASN A 533 6.75 -7.94 43.97
C ASN A 533 6.78 -7.26 42.59
N ILE A 534 6.01 -7.81 41.63
CA ILE A 534 5.22 -6.97 40.71
C ILE A 534 3.81 -7.59 40.64
N GLN A 535 2.96 -7.20 41.58
CA GLN A 535 1.51 -7.20 41.38
C GLN A 535 1.11 -5.76 41.03
N THR A 536 0.18 -5.62 40.09
CA THR A 536 -0.68 -4.45 39.84
C THR A 536 -0.01 -3.11 39.50
N ILE A 537 0.10 -2.81 38.20
CA ILE A 537 -0.11 -1.43 37.71
C ILE A 537 -1.59 -1.31 37.38
N THR A 538 -2.36 -0.93 38.39
CA THR A 538 -3.75 -0.49 38.27
C THR A 538 -3.81 0.94 37.73
N LYS A 539 -4.74 1.14 36.79
CA LYS A 539 -5.42 2.39 36.40
C LYS A 539 -5.09 3.61 37.29
N GLN A 540 -4.41 4.62 36.73
CA GLN A 540 -4.46 5.97 37.30
C GLN A 540 -5.80 6.65 36.92
N PRO A 541 -6.43 7.43 37.82
CA PRO A 541 -7.63 8.20 37.50
C PRO A 541 -7.28 9.41 36.62
N ILE A 542 -8.10 9.63 35.58
CA ILE A 542 -8.04 10.81 34.70
C ILE A 542 -8.73 11.99 35.41
N ILE A 543 -8.06 12.62 36.38
CA ILE A 543 -8.49 13.90 36.98
C ILE A 543 -7.23 14.69 37.35
N GLU A 544 -6.55 15.31 36.37
CA GLU A 544 -5.47 16.29 36.61
C GLU A 544 -5.03 16.99 35.30
N VAL A 545 -5.96 17.44 34.45
CA VAL A 545 -5.61 18.09 33.16
C VAL A 545 -5.86 19.62 33.17
N ILE A 546 -6.51 20.19 34.19
CA ILE A 546 -6.96 21.60 34.14
C ILE A 546 -6.49 22.48 35.32
N GLN A 547 -5.88 21.92 36.37
CA GLN A 547 -5.37 22.74 37.49
C GLN A 547 -4.03 23.43 37.22
N ASP A 548 -3.27 23.01 36.21
CA ASP A 548 -1.95 23.60 35.90
C ASP A 548 -1.99 24.87 35.03
N ILE A 549 -3.14 25.36 34.57
CA ILE A 549 -3.24 26.44 33.56
C ILE A 549 -3.10 27.86 34.18
N GLN A 550 -2.31 28.04 35.23
CA GLN A 550 -2.05 29.37 35.81
C GLN A 550 -0.57 29.73 35.96
N ASP A 551 0.36 28.79 35.84
CA ASP A 551 1.77 29.14 36.02
C ASP A 551 2.48 29.44 34.70
N THR A 552 3.13 30.60 34.67
CA THR A 552 3.99 31.18 33.62
C THR A 552 5.21 30.32 33.21
N HIS A 553 5.20 29.01 33.48
CA HIS A 553 6.29 28.06 33.28
C HIS A 553 6.11 27.14 32.05
N HIS A 554 5.11 27.42 31.20
CA HIS A 554 4.66 26.56 30.09
C HIS A 554 5.61 26.42 28.88
N PHE A 555 6.79 27.04 28.89
CA PHE A 555 7.76 26.86 27.82
C PHE A 555 8.30 25.41 27.74
N TYR A 556 8.26 24.66 28.84
CA TYR A 556 8.99 23.39 29.00
C TYR A 556 8.14 22.13 29.10
N ASN A 557 6.84 22.12 28.82
CA ASN A 557 6.08 20.86 28.79
C ASN A 557 5.03 20.89 27.66
N LEU A 558 5.49 20.72 26.43
CA LEU A 558 4.60 20.59 25.29
C LEU A 558 3.85 19.25 25.33
N PHE A 559 2.53 19.34 25.22
CA PHE A 559 1.65 18.18 25.14
C PHE A 559 1.54 17.67 23.69
N MET A 560 2.14 16.52 23.39
CA MET A 560 2.13 15.91 22.04
C MET A 560 1.65 14.46 22.12
N PRO A 561 0.33 14.19 22.05
CA PRO A 561 -0.24 12.90 22.42
C PRO A 561 0.16 11.74 21.51
N ASN A 562 0.42 11.99 20.21
CA ASN A 562 0.95 11.00 19.28
C ASN A 562 2.47 10.80 19.35
N ALA A 563 3.19 11.64 20.11
CA ALA A 563 4.64 11.61 20.17
C ALA A 563 5.13 10.89 21.43
N LYS A 564 6.11 10.01 21.26
CA LYS A 564 6.76 9.33 22.37
C LYS A 564 7.86 10.22 22.94
N LYS A 565 7.64 10.75 24.16
CA LYS A 565 8.69 11.45 24.92
C LYS A 565 9.79 10.48 25.32
N TYR A 566 11.04 10.83 25.05
CA TYR A 566 12.19 10.09 25.55
C TYR A 566 12.34 10.38 27.06
N PRO A 567 12.50 9.35 27.92
CA PRO A 567 12.60 9.54 29.36
C PRO A 567 13.98 10.10 29.73
N SER A 568 14.11 11.43 29.74
CA SER A 568 15.31 12.15 30.14
C SER A 568 14.93 13.42 30.88
N GLU A 569 15.63 13.72 31.98
CA GLU A 569 15.53 14.98 32.70
C GLU A 569 16.44 16.07 32.10
N LYS A 570 17.42 15.68 31.28
CA LYS A 570 18.43 16.57 30.69
C LYS A 570 17.91 17.38 29.49
N LEU A 571 17.07 16.75 28.67
CA LEU A 571 16.47 17.41 27.52
C LEU A 571 15.07 16.90 27.23
N GLN A 572 14.30 17.73 26.53
CA GLN A 572 13.02 17.34 26.01
C GLN A 572 13.20 16.85 24.58
N LEU A 573 12.86 15.59 24.34
CA LEU A 573 13.01 14.94 23.04
C LEU A 573 11.83 14.01 22.80
N TYR A 574 11.30 14.04 21.58
CA TYR A 574 10.13 13.28 21.19
C TYR A 574 10.36 12.61 19.83
N GLU A 575 9.91 11.35 19.72
CA GLU A 575 9.76 10.65 18.44
C GLU A 575 8.29 10.66 18.03
N LEU A 576 7.99 11.09 16.81
CA LEU A 576 6.65 11.05 16.25
C LEU A 576 6.66 10.22 14.96
N ASP A 577 6.04 9.04 15.01
CA ASP A 577 5.95 8.15 13.85
C ASP A 577 4.86 8.59 12.87
N ASN A 578 5.12 8.40 11.58
CA ASN A 578 4.18 8.65 10.49
C ASN A 578 3.61 10.09 10.46
N PHE A 579 4.42 11.08 10.88
CA PHE A 579 4.06 12.49 10.78
C PHE A 579 3.79 12.89 9.32
N MET A 580 4.67 12.45 8.41
CA MET A 580 4.41 12.44 6.98
C MET A 580 4.17 11.00 6.53
N ASN A 581 3.08 10.76 5.83
CA ASN A 581 2.80 9.46 5.22
C ASN A 581 3.66 9.26 3.96
N GLU A 582 3.62 8.05 3.39
CA GLU A 582 4.45 7.71 2.22
C GLU A 582 4.18 8.60 0.99
N LEU A 583 2.92 8.95 0.74
CA LEU A 583 2.54 9.82 -0.38
C LEU A 583 3.10 11.23 -0.18
N GLU A 584 3.00 11.78 1.03
CA GLU A 584 3.56 13.09 1.39
C GLU A 584 5.09 13.09 1.29
N CYS A 585 5.75 12.03 1.74
CA CYS A 585 7.21 11.89 1.60
C CYS A 585 7.63 11.78 0.13
N ASN A 586 6.93 10.99 -0.68
CA ASN A 586 7.22 10.87 -2.12
C ASN A 586 7.01 12.21 -2.84
N LYS A 587 5.90 12.90 -2.56
CA LYS A 587 5.63 14.23 -3.11
C LYS A 587 6.71 15.24 -2.71
N MET A 588 7.14 15.22 -1.44
CA MET A 588 8.23 16.09 -0.99
C MET A 588 9.56 15.76 -1.68
N LEU A 589 9.88 14.48 -1.88
CA LEU A 589 11.09 14.07 -2.60
C LEU A 589 11.04 14.47 -4.09
N GLU A 590 9.88 14.38 -4.73
CA GLU A 590 9.66 14.87 -6.10
C GLU A 590 9.91 16.37 -6.19
N ILE A 591 9.34 17.16 -5.26
CA ILE A 591 9.61 18.60 -5.15
C ILE A 591 11.11 18.84 -4.96
N ILE A 592 11.77 18.12 -4.04
CA ILE A 592 13.20 18.32 -3.79
C ILE A 592 14.05 17.99 -5.02
N ASN A 593 13.72 16.92 -5.74
CA ASN A 593 14.47 16.49 -6.92
C ASN A 593 14.24 17.41 -8.15
N SER A 594 13.18 18.23 -8.16
CA SER A 594 12.98 19.27 -9.18
C SER A 594 13.70 20.58 -8.85
N LEU A 595 14.29 20.72 -7.65
CA LEU A 595 15.00 21.91 -7.20
C LEU A 595 16.52 21.76 -7.33
N ASN A 596 17.20 22.89 -7.56
CA ASN A 596 18.65 22.96 -7.50
C ASN A 596 19.13 23.04 -6.04
N LEU A 597 19.70 21.94 -5.53
CA LEU A 597 20.34 21.89 -4.22
C LEU A 597 21.72 22.55 -4.26
N ARG A 598 22.04 23.38 -3.26
CA ARG A 598 23.36 24.02 -3.11
C ARG A 598 24.16 23.34 -1.98
N PRO A 599 25.51 23.37 -1.98
CA PRO A 599 26.29 22.95 -0.81
C PRO A 599 25.83 23.70 0.46
N SER A 600 25.76 22.99 1.59
CA SER A 600 25.34 23.60 2.86
C SER A 600 26.45 24.46 3.44
N THR A 601 26.10 25.62 3.99
CA THR A 601 27.03 26.50 4.71
C THR A 601 26.86 26.36 6.23
N ILE A 602 27.91 26.67 6.98
CA ILE A 602 27.88 26.85 8.44
C ILE A 602 27.88 28.35 8.77
N THR A 603 27.26 28.74 9.89
CA THR A 603 27.37 30.10 10.43
C THR A 603 28.79 30.31 10.97
N TYR A 604 29.37 31.49 10.75
CA TYR A 604 30.78 31.81 11.03
C TYR A 604 31.18 31.54 12.49
N ILE A 605 32.31 30.86 12.68
CA ILE A 605 33.06 30.83 13.94
C ILE A 605 34.51 31.23 13.62
N ASP A 606 34.93 32.39 14.13
CA ASP A 606 36.33 32.82 14.36
C ASP A 606 37.30 33.00 13.17
N ASN A 607 36.95 33.65 12.05
CA ASN A 607 37.92 33.98 10.98
C ASN A 607 38.82 32.80 10.52
N LYS A 608 38.45 31.56 10.86
CA LYS A 608 39.14 30.34 10.48
C LYS A 608 38.57 29.89 9.14
N PRO A 609 39.40 29.32 8.26
CA PRO A 609 38.93 28.82 6.98
C PRO A 609 37.76 27.87 7.22
N ILE A 610 36.67 28.05 6.46
CA ILE A 610 35.48 27.19 6.49
C ILE A 610 35.97 25.74 6.36
N ASP A 611 35.86 24.95 7.42
CA ASP A 611 36.05 23.50 7.29
C ASP A 611 34.84 22.98 6.51
N ASN A 612 34.95 22.96 5.18
CA ASN A 612 33.96 22.38 4.28
C ASN A 612 33.66 20.90 4.62
N ASN A 613 34.45 20.27 5.51
CA ASN A 613 34.22 18.92 6.02
C ASN A 613 33.39 18.88 7.32
N PHE A 614 33.01 20.03 7.90
CA PHE A 614 32.20 20.09 9.12
C PHE A 614 30.73 19.72 8.85
N ARG A 615 30.18 20.26 7.77
CA ARG A 615 28.88 19.90 7.22
C ARG A 615 29.02 19.70 5.72
N THR A 616 28.78 18.50 5.26
CA THR A 616 29.05 18.12 3.86
C THR A 616 27.78 17.90 3.04
N SER A 617 26.60 18.25 3.56
CA SER A 617 25.29 18.07 2.89
C SER A 617 25.03 19.07 1.77
N SER A 618 24.05 18.78 0.92
CA SER A 618 23.39 19.78 0.05
C SER A 618 22.07 20.24 0.67
N THR A 619 21.69 21.51 0.46
CA THR A 619 20.52 22.15 1.10
C THR A 619 19.72 22.97 0.09
N CYS A 620 18.43 23.16 0.38
CA CYS A 620 17.62 24.24 -0.16
C CYS A 620 16.61 24.71 0.89
N ASP A 621 16.05 25.91 0.73
CA ASP A 621 15.07 26.49 1.65
C ASP A 621 13.73 26.60 0.94
N LEU A 622 12.72 25.90 1.44
CA LEU A 622 11.41 25.81 0.80
C LEU A 622 10.61 27.11 0.89
N GLY A 623 10.96 28.00 1.83
CA GLY A 623 10.29 29.29 2.02
C GLY A 623 10.41 30.26 0.84
N ASN A 624 11.31 29.99 -0.13
CA ASN A 624 11.55 30.84 -1.29
C ASN A 624 10.90 30.31 -2.59
N ILE A 625 10.17 29.20 -2.53
CA ILE A 625 9.51 28.62 -3.71
C ILE A 625 8.31 29.47 -4.09
N LYS A 626 8.39 30.13 -5.25
CA LYS A 626 7.30 30.96 -5.81
C LYS A 626 6.31 30.18 -6.69
N SER A 627 6.51 28.88 -6.88
CA SER A 627 5.59 28.03 -7.66
C SER A 627 4.26 27.87 -6.91
N SER A 628 3.16 28.31 -7.53
CA SER A 628 1.80 28.18 -7.00
C SER A 628 1.39 26.72 -6.79
N GLU A 629 1.98 25.79 -7.55
CA GLU A 629 1.68 24.36 -7.52
C GLU A 629 2.08 23.69 -6.19
N TYR A 630 3.23 24.06 -5.62
CA TYR A 630 3.78 23.42 -4.40
C TYR A 630 3.45 24.19 -3.12
N THR A 631 3.10 25.47 -3.27
CA THR A 631 2.91 26.41 -2.14
C THR A 631 1.87 25.92 -1.14
N GLN A 632 0.74 25.35 -1.58
CA GLN A 632 -0.31 24.92 -0.67
C GLN A 632 0.12 23.72 0.20
N PHE A 633 0.83 22.76 -0.38
CA PHE A 633 1.33 21.58 0.34
C PHE A 633 2.39 21.95 1.40
N ILE A 634 3.29 22.87 1.06
CA ILE A 634 4.32 23.35 1.99
C ILE A 634 3.67 24.13 3.13
N LYS A 635 2.71 25.03 2.85
CA LYS A 635 1.98 25.78 3.87
C LYS A 635 1.20 24.88 4.82
N ASP A 636 0.53 23.85 4.29
CA ASP A 636 -0.14 22.83 5.11
C ASP A 636 0.86 22.14 6.05
N LEU A 637 2.01 21.68 5.52
CA LEU A 637 3.03 21.02 6.33
C LEU A 637 3.59 21.93 7.44
N GLU A 638 3.84 23.21 7.14
CA GLU A 638 4.28 24.20 8.12
C GLU A 638 3.23 24.44 9.20
N TYR A 639 1.96 24.54 8.81
CA TYR A 639 0.83 24.66 9.72
C TYR A 639 0.74 23.45 10.65
N ARG A 640 0.85 22.23 10.12
CA ARG A 640 0.81 20.99 10.91
C ARG A 640 1.97 20.88 11.89
N MET A 641 3.20 21.23 11.48
CA MET A 641 4.36 21.28 12.40
C MET A 641 4.11 22.24 13.57
N GLY A 642 3.56 23.44 13.29
CA GLY A 642 3.20 24.41 14.33
C GLY A 642 2.10 23.90 15.26
N LYS A 643 1.02 23.32 14.70
CA LYS A 643 -0.09 22.76 15.49
C LYS A 643 0.34 21.57 16.37
N ILE A 644 1.21 20.70 15.87
CA ILE A 644 1.75 19.59 16.67
C ILE A 644 2.57 20.10 17.85
N LEU A 645 3.42 21.11 17.65
CA LEU A 645 4.15 21.75 18.76
C LEU A 645 3.23 22.57 19.64
N GLY A 646 2.14 23.12 19.10
CA GLY A 646 1.30 24.12 19.76
C GLY A 646 1.93 25.51 19.73
N ILE A 647 2.86 25.74 18.80
CA ILE A 647 3.57 27.00 18.61
C ILE A 647 3.07 27.62 17.29
N ASN A 648 2.75 28.91 17.34
CA ASN A 648 2.31 29.68 16.20
C ASN A 648 3.37 29.64 15.08
N PRO A 649 3.02 29.26 13.83
CA PRO A 649 3.97 29.23 12.71
C PRO A 649 4.73 30.55 12.46
N ASN A 650 4.21 31.70 12.92
CA ASN A 650 4.91 32.98 12.87
C ASN A 650 6.23 33.02 13.66
N TYR A 651 6.39 32.10 14.60
CA TYR A 651 7.63 31.91 15.35
C TYR A 651 8.56 30.93 14.64
N SER A 652 8.31 30.53 13.40
CA SER A 652 9.15 29.54 12.72
C SER A 652 9.94 30.13 11.56
N GLU A 653 11.13 29.56 11.35
CA GLU A 653 11.86 29.72 10.09
C GLU A 653 11.20 28.90 8.99
N GLY A 654 11.47 29.23 7.72
CA GLY A 654 11.07 28.38 6.60
C GLY A 654 11.68 26.98 6.70
N ILE A 655 11.01 25.98 6.13
CA ILE A 655 11.52 24.60 6.11
C ILE A 655 12.84 24.56 5.31
N GLN A 656 13.89 24.03 5.94
CA GLN A 656 15.15 23.72 5.28
C GLN A 656 15.21 22.23 4.93
N VAL A 657 15.55 21.92 3.69
CA VAL A 657 15.83 20.55 3.23
C VAL A 657 17.31 20.28 3.35
N GLN A 658 17.69 19.11 3.84
CA GLN A 658 19.07 18.63 3.77
C GLN A 658 19.14 17.26 3.10
N LYS A 659 19.99 17.15 2.08
CA LYS A 659 20.38 15.91 1.40
C LYS A 659 21.80 15.54 1.79
N TYR A 660 21.99 14.28 2.16
CA TYR A 660 23.28 13.69 2.46
C TYR A 660 23.46 12.43 1.60
N THR A 661 24.65 12.20 1.06
CA THR A 661 25.06 10.97 0.35
C THR A 661 26.09 10.19 1.18
N ALA A 662 26.46 8.99 0.74
CA ALA A 662 27.48 8.17 1.42
C ALA A 662 28.78 8.97 1.71
N GLY A 663 29.27 8.86 2.94
CA GLY A 663 30.40 9.60 3.48
C GLY A 663 30.06 10.98 4.05
N GLN A 664 28.92 11.57 3.66
CA GLN A 664 28.52 12.88 4.13
C GLN A 664 27.95 12.83 5.57
N GLN A 665 28.20 13.88 6.33
CA GLN A 665 27.80 14.02 7.72
C GLN A 665 27.51 15.48 8.08
N PHE A 666 26.95 15.65 9.28
CA PHE A 666 27.01 16.92 9.99
C PHE A 666 27.60 16.63 11.36
N LYS A 667 28.80 17.17 11.62
CA LYS A 667 29.50 17.01 12.90
C LYS A 667 28.66 17.57 14.05
N HIS A 668 29.06 17.23 15.28
CA HIS A 668 28.39 17.65 16.51
C HIS A 668 28.19 19.16 16.56
N HIS A 669 26.94 19.59 16.71
CA HIS A 669 26.54 20.98 16.77
C HIS A 669 25.30 21.17 17.65
N HIS A 670 24.98 22.43 17.89
CA HIS A 670 23.71 22.86 18.44
C HIS A 670 22.90 23.57 17.36
N ASP A 671 21.58 23.51 17.50
CA ASP A 671 20.71 24.32 16.65
C ASP A 671 20.54 25.74 17.20
N TRP A 672 20.71 25.96 18.51
CA TRP A 672 20.72 27.29 19.11
C TRP A 672 22.06 28.01 18.86
N PHE A 673 22.05 29.33 18.89
CA PHE A 673 23.24 30.18 18.72
C PHE A 673 23.88 30.52 20.06
N GLY A 674 25.18 30.34 20.19
CA GLY A 674 25.95 30.75 21.35
C GLY A 674 26.24 32.25 21.40
N LYS A 675 26.30 32.81 22.62
CA LYS A 675 26.58 34.24 22.84
C LYS A 675 27.94 34.66 22.29
N ASP A 676 28.89 33.73 22.25
CA ASP A 676 30.25 33.95 21.76
C ASP A 676 30.35 33.82 20.23
N GLU A 677 29.27 33.47 19.52
CA GLU A 677 29.26 33.37 18.05
C GLU A 677 29.26 34.75 17.38
N GLN A 678 30.09 34.90 16.34
CA GLN A 678 30.19 36.14 15.59
C GLN A 678 28.85 36.49 14.91
N GLY A 679 28.30 37.66 15.24
CA GLY A 679 27.00 38.10 14.73
C GLY A 679 25.81 37.56 15.52
N TYR A 680 26.02 36.89 16.67
CA TYR A 680 24.97 36.45 17.58
C TYR A 680 23.93 37.54 17.81
N GLU A 681 24.37 38.73 18.24
CA GLU A 681 23.47 39.86 18.51
C GLU A 681 22.59 40.21 17.32
N ASN A 682 23.13 40.18 16.10
CA ASN A 682 22.38 40.47 14.88
C ASN A 682 21.37 39.36 14.53
N ILE A 683 21.76 38.10 14.72
CA ILE A 683 20.92 36.94 14.41
C ILE A 683 19.73 36.85 15.39
N VAL A 684 19.98 37.05 16.69
CA VAL A 684 18.93 36.94 17.73
C VAL A 684 18.15 38.23 17.94
N LYS A 685 18.59 39.37 17.39
CA LYS A 685 17.98 40.70 17.61
C LYS A 685 16.46 40.68 17.47
N ASN A 686 15.99 40.16 16.33
CA ASN A 686 14.59 40.28 15.91
C ASN A 686 13.76 39.03 16.25
N GLN A 687 14.37 37.84 16.20
CA GLN A 687 13.65 36.57 16.36
C GLN A 687 14.07 35.79 17.62
N GLY A 688 15.09 36.24 18.35
CA GLY A 688 15.66 35.47 19.45
C GLY A 688 16.35 34.18 18.99
N ASN A 689 16.62 33.29 19.93
CA ASN A 689 17.28 32.03 19.66
C ASN A 689 16.32 30.97 19.09
N ARG A 690 16.85 29.84 18.61
CA ARG A 690 16.04 28.67 18.23
C ARG A 690 15.63 27.94 19.50
N SER A 691 14.34 27.93 19.78
CA SER A 691 13.71 27.24 20.90
C SER A 691 13.40 25.77 20.61
N TRP A 692 12.85 25.43 19.45
CA TRP A 692 12.51 24.04 19.11
C TRP A 692 13.00 23.66 17.72
N THR A 693 13.44 22.42 17.58
CA THR A 693 13.71 21.79 16.29
C THR A 693 12.66 20.74 16.00
N PHE A 694 12.10 20.79 14.79
CA PHE A 694 11.21 19.77 14.24
C PHE A 694 11.85 19.20 12.98
N MET A 695 12.47 18.03 13.10
CA MET A 695 13.16 17.37 11.99
C MET A 695 12.39 16.14 11.54
N VAL A 696 12.17 15.97 10.23
CA VAL A 696 11.46 14.82 9.65
C VAL A 696 12.38 14.10 8.67
N TYR A 697 12.45 12.78 8.77
CA TYR A 697 13.11 11.94 7.77
C TYR A 697 12.17 11.68 6.59
N LEU A 698 12.58 12.04 5.37
CA LEU A 698 11.76 11.82 4.16
C LEU A 698 11.96 10.41 3.56
N ASN A 699 13.06 9.75 3.95
CA ASN A 699 13.38 8.39 3.55
C ASN A 699 14.08 7.63 4.69
N THR A 700 14.07 6.30 4.59
CA THR A 700 14.81 5.42 5.51
C THR A 700 16.22 5.19 4.98
N THR A 701 17.25 5.49 5.77
CA THR A 701 18.65 5.17 5.42
C THR A 701 18.96 3.72 5.79
N PRO A 702 19.73 2.96 4.99
CA PRO A 702 20.12 1.59 5.36
C PRO A 702 21.14 1.51 6.47
N LYS A 703 22.13 2.41 6.39
CA LYS A 703 23.30 2.34 7.24
C LYS A 703 23.94 3.70 7.38
N GLY A 704 24.20 4.09 8.62
CA GLY A 704 24.66 5.44 8.90
C GLY A 704 23.54 6.47 8.73
N GLY A 705 23.89 7.74 8.89
CA GLY A 705 22.93 8.83 8.82
C GLY A 705 22.04 8.95 10.05
N GLU A 706 22.26 8.17 11.12
CA GLU A 706 21.58 8.36 12.39
C GLU A 706 21.75 9.79 12.91
N THR A 707 20.71 10.29 13.57
CA THR A 707 20.86 11.49 14.40
C THR A 707 21.30 11.03 15.78
N GLU A 708 22.54 11.35 16.15
CA GLU A 708 23.12 11.06 17.45
C GLU A 708 22.88 12.22 18.41
N ILE A 709 22.34 11.95 19.60
CA ILE A 709 22.28 12.88 20.73
C ILE A 709 23.25 12.38 21.80
N VAL A 710 24.34 13.13 22.02
CA VAL A 710 25.49 12.66 22.80
C VAL A 710 25.14 12.47 24.28
N SER A 711 24.45 13.44 24.87
CA SER A 711 24.13 13.51 26.31
C SER A 711 23.34 12.31 26.86
N ILE A 712 22.56 11.66 26.00
CA ILE A 712 21.72 10.49 26.30
C ILE A 712 22.23 9.21 25.63
N GLY A 713 23.38 9.27 24.94
CA GLY A 713 24.01 8.13 24.27
C GLY A 713 23.10 7.46 23.22
N LYS A 714 22.21 8.23 22.58
CA LYS A 714 21.14 7.69 21.73
C LYS A 714 21.35 8.07 20.27
N LYS A 715 21.27 7.06 19.39
CA LYS A 715 21.24 7.20 17.94
C LYS A 715 19.83 6.89 17.42
N PHE A 716 19.25 7.84 16.72
CA PHE A 716 17.94 7.73 16.11
C PHE A 716 18.10 7.38 14.63
N LYS A 717 17.52 6.25 14.23
CA LYS A 717 17.59 5.79 12.85
C LYS A 717 16.65 6.62 11.96
N PRO A 718 17.11 7.08 10.78
CA PRO A 718 16.23 7.68 9.79
C PRO A 718 15.18 6.67 9.35
N ILE A 719 13.92 6.93 9.66
CA ILE A 719 12.77 6.14 9.23
C ILE A 719 11.84 7.09 8.49
N ARG A 720 11.50 6.77 7.23
CA ARG A 720 10.60 7.58 6.42
C ARG A 720 9.35 7.99 7.21
N GLY A 721 9.05 9.28 7.18
CA GLY A 721 7.87 9.86 7.83
C GLY A 721 8.00 10.10 9.33
N LYS A 722 9.05 9.57 9.99
CA LYS A 722 9.30 9.79 11.41
C LYS A 722 9.88 11.19 11.63
N ALA A 723 9.37 11.88 12.64
CA ALA A 723 9.91 13.13 13.13
C ALA A 723 10.67 12.95 14.46
N LEU A 724 11.74 13.71 14.62
CA LEU A 724 12.41 13.97 15.89
C LEU A 724 12.21 15.43 16.25
N ILE A 725 11.78 15.66 17.49
CA ILE A 725 11.40 16.98 17.97
C ILE A 725 12.08 17.21 19.31
N TRP A 726 12.82 18.32 19.46
CA TRP A 726 13.49 18.64 20.73
C TRP A 726 13.51 20.13 21.05
N ASN A 727 13.62 20.43 22.35
CA ASN A 727 13.78 21.78 22.88
C ASN A 727 15.28 22.10 22.97
N ASN A 728 15.69 23.14 22.26
CA ASN A 728 17.06 23.62 22.19
C ASN A 728 17.47 24.46 23.40
N LEU A 729 16.54 24.90 24.25
CA LEU A 729 16.81 25.81 25.37
C LEU A 729 16.49 25.16 26.73
N ASN A 730 17.22 25.57 27.76
CA ASN A 730 16.99 25.25 29.18
C ASN A 730 15.94 26.15 29.78
N LYS A 731 15.44 25.82 30.99
CA LYS A 731 14.38 26.53 31.74
C LYS A 731 14.52 28.06 31.82
N ASP A 732 15.76 28.53 31.84
CA ASP A 732 16.15 29.93 31.95
C ASP A 732 16.32 30.64 30.59
N GLY A 733 16.02 29.97 29.48
CA GLY A 733 16.23 30.45 28.11
C GLY A 733 17.66 30.31 27.59
N SER A 734 18.59 29.78 28.39
CA SER A 734 19.95 29.49 27.93
C SER A 734 19.99 28.32 26.95
N GLY A 735 21.02 28.27 26.09
CA GLY A 735 21.24 27.14 25.18
C GLY A 735 21.40 25.82 25.94
N ASN A 736 20.63 24.79 25.57
CA ASN A 736 20.73 23.49 26.20
C ASN A 736 21.88 22.68 25.58
N PHE A 737 23.00 22.56 26.29
CA PHE A 737 24.16 21.77 25.86
C PHE A 737 23.87 20.26 25.75
N ASP A 738 22.86 19.73 26.44
CA ASP A 738 22.47 18.32 26.30
C ASP A 738 21.78 18.02 24.95
N THR A 739 21.50 19.04 24.14
CA THR A 739 21.01 18.87 22.75
C THR A 739 22.11 18.72 21.71
N LEU A 740 23.37 18.60 22.15
CA LEU A 740 24.51 18.39 21.23
C LEU A 740 24.23 17.17 20.36
N HIS A 741 24.16 17.39 19.06
CA HIS A 741 23.74 16.36 18.12
C HIS A 741 24.53 16.37 16.82
N ALA A 742 24.57 15.21 16.17
CA ALA A 742 25.24 15.02 14.90
C ALA A 742 24.40 14.17 13.95
N GLY A 743 24.47 14.49 12.66
CA GLY A 743 24.10 13.54 11.61
C GLY A 743 25.32 12.68 11.32
N VAL A 744 25.40 11.50 11.94
CA VAL A 744 26.57 10.63 11.77
C VAL A 744 26.74 10.24 10.29
N PRO A 745 27.97 9.96 9.83
CA PRO A 745 28.22 9.67 8.43
C PRO A 745 27.26 8.64 7.85
N ILE A 746 26.74 8.93 6.66
CA ILE A 746 26.03 7.91 5.89
C ILE A 746 27.05 6.90 5.43
N ILE A 747 26.78 5.64 5.72
CA ILE A 747 27.64 4.55 5.29
C ILE A 747 27.11 4.00 3.96
N GLU A 748 25.79 3.94 3.81
CA GLU A 748 25.12 3.43 2.61
C GLU A 748 23.87 4.25 2.33
N GLY A 749 23.70 4.67 1.07
CA GLY A 749 22.51 5.38 0.62
C GLY A 749 22.57 6.90 0.60
N GLU A 750 21.37 7.47 0.64
CA GLU A 750 21.13 8.90 0.77
C GLU A 750 20.17 9.14 1.93
N LYS A 751 20.29 10.29 2.59
CA LYS A 751 19.36 10.76 3.62
C LYS A 751 18.80 12.10 3.18
N TYR A 752 17.48 12.19 3.18
CA TYR A 752 16.74 13.41 2.99
C TYR A 752 16.02 13.71 4.30
N ILE A 753 16.27 14.90 4.84
CA ILE A 753 15.53 15.43 5.98
C ILE A 753 14.96 16.79 5.62
N ILE A 754 13.87 17.14 6.27
CA ILE A 754 13.41 18.51 6.40
C ILE A 754 13.50 18.92 7.85
N THR A 755 13.94 20.14 8.09
CA THR A 755 14.09 20.70 9.42
C THR A 755 13.40 22.05 9.47
N LYS A 756 12.56 22.24 10.48
CA LYS A 756 11.93 23.51 10.79
C LYS A 756 12.33 23.93 12.19
N TRP A 757 12.86 25.14 12.31
CA TRP A 757 13.25 25.71 13.59
C TRP A 757 12.22 26.73 14.06
N PHE A 758 11.93 26.72 15.36
CA PHE A 758 11.03 27.66 16.00
C PHE A 758 11.82 28.59 16.92
N ARG A 759 11.64 29.88 16.72
CA ARG A 759 12.26 31.02 17.36
C ARG A 759 11.64 31.37 18.71
N GLU A 760 12.36 32.11 19.54
CA GLU A 760 11.85 32.64 20.80
C GLU A 760 10.85 33.77 20.60
N LYS A 761 11.08 34.63 19.60
CA LYS A 761 10.28 35.82 19.30
C LYS A 761 9.64 35.72 17.92
N GLY A 762 8.42 36.23 17.80
CA GLY A 762 7.63 36.28 16.58
C GLY A 762 6.37 37.11 16.81
N PRO A 763 5.64 37.47 15.75
CA PRO A 763 4.42 38.26 15.89
C PRO A 763 3.24 37.43 16.44
N GLY A 764 2.48 38.02 17.36
CA GLY A 764 1.29 37.43 17.98
C GLY A 764 1.59 36.47 19.15
N PRO A 765 0.58 35.81 19.74
CA PRO A 765 0.78 34.86 20.82
C PRO A 765 1.59 33.64 20.34
N LYS A 766 2.63 33.28 21.09
CA LYS A 766 3.52 32.16 20.78
C LYS A 766 2.82 30.82 20.83
N PHE A 767 2.08 30.56 21.90
CA PHE A 767 1.36 29.32 22.09
C PHE A 767 -0.08 29.48 21.59
N CYS A 768 -0.52 28.54 20.77
CA CYS A 768 -1.81 28.62 20.08
C CYS A 768 -2.68 27.37 20.31
N ARG A 769 -2.42 26.62 21.38
CA ARG A 769 -3.24 25.46 21.73
C ARG A 769 -4.60 25.89 22.24
N THR A 770 -5.62 25.26 21.69
CA THR A 770 -6.98 25.31 22.21
C THR A 770 -7.17 24.25 23.28
N LEU A 771 -8.29 24.31 24.02
CA LEU A 771 -8.70 23.24 24.93
C LEU A 771 -8.74 21.88 24.21
N HIS A 772 -9.20 21.84 22.96
CA HIS A 772 -9.28 20.63 22.14
C HIS A 772 -7.90 20.05 21.81
N ASP A 773 -6.90 20.89 21.57
CA ASP A 773 -5.52 20.46 21.32
C ASP A 773 -4.86 19.82 22.55
N MET A 774 -5.37 20.11 23.76
CA MET A 774 -4.88 19.63 25.05
C MET A 774 -5.53 18.32 25.50
N LEU A 775 -6.55 17.83 24.77
CA LEU A 775 -7.17 16.54 25.08
C LEU A 775 -6.26 15.38 24.62
N PRO A 776 -6.16 14.28 25.41
CA PRO A 776 -5.50 13.07 24.94
C PRO A 776 -6.20 12.51 23.70
N ASN A 777 -5.43 11.83 22.87
CA ASN A 777 -6.00 10.98 21.84
C ASN A 777 -6.12 9.54 22.36
N TYR A 778 -7.04 8.82 21.76
CA TYR A 778 -7.43 7.45 22.09
C TYR A 778 -7.21 6.51 20.89
N HIS A 779 -7.06 7.08 19.71
CA HIS A 779 -6.72 6.45 18.44
C HIS A 779 -5.64 7.27 17.72
N SER A 780 -4.69 6.59 17.05
CA SER A 780 -3.54 7.26 16.42
C SER A 780 -3.95 8.26 15.33
N ILE A 781 -5.03 7.96 14.59
CA ILE A 781 -5.59 8.83 13.55
C ILE A 781 -6.73 9.72 14.09
N GLY A 782 -7.46 9.26 15.10
CA GLY A 782 -8.60 9.99 15.67
C GLY A 782 -9.96 9.73 15.02
N PHE A 783 -10.04 9.02 13.90
CA PHE A 783 -11.30 8.51 13.35
C PHE A 783 -11.15 7.16 12.62
N GLU A 784 -12.26 6.47 12.40
CA GLU A 784 -12.37 5.26 11.58
C GLU A 784 -13.78 5.13 10.96
N LYS A 785 -13.89 4.58 9.75
CA LYS A 785 -15.15 4.26 9.07
C LYS A 785 -15.37 2.74 9.07
N LYS A 786 -16.54 2.30 9.49
CA LYS A 786 -17.01 0.91 9.51
C LYS A 786 -18.45 0.82 9.00
N ARG A 787 -19.01 -0.39 8.99
CA ARG A 787 -20.42 -0.65 8.70
C ARG A 787 -21.16 -1.01 9.97
N VAL A 788 -22.37 -0.49 10.14
CA VAL A 788 -23.29 -0.95 11.19
C VAL A 788 -23.70 -2.40 10.88
N PRO A 789 -23.77 -3.30 11.88
CA PRO A 789 -24.31 -4.63 11.69
C PRO A 789 -25.69 -4.60 11.03
N LYS A 790 -25.89 -5.40 9.99
CA LYS A 790 -27.09 -5.32 9.11
C LYS A 790 -28.40 -5.36 9.89
N GLU A 791 -28.52 -6.27 10.86
CA GLU A 791 -29.72 -6.42 11.69
C GLU A 791 -30.06 -5.14 12.47
N LEU A 792 -29.04 -4.53 13.09
CA LEU A 792 -29.23 -3.28 13.82
C LEU A 792 -29.58 -2.14 12.87
N PHE A 793 -28.92 -2.05 11.72
CA PHE A 793 -29.19 -0.99 10.75
C PHE A 793 -30.61 -1.08 10.18
N SER A 794 -31.08 -2.29 9.85
CA SER A 794 -32.47 -2.51 9.44
C SER A 794 -33.46 -2.07 10.51
N LYS A 795 -33.17 -2.35 11.79
CA LYS A 795 -34.00 -1.91 12.91
C LYS A 795 -34.04 -0.38 13.03
N ILE A 796 -32.89 0.29 12.93
CA ILE A 796 -32.79 1.77 12.95
C ILE A 796 -33.60 2.37 11.80
N LYS A 797 -33.41 1.87 10.57
CA LYS A 797 -34.05 2.41 9.37
C LYS A 797 -35.55 2.20 9.38
N GLN A 798 -36.02 1.01 9.82
CA GLN A 798 -37.45 0.74 9.93
C GLN A 798 -38.10 1.64 10.98
N TRP A 799 -37.51 1.73 12.17
CA TRP A 799 -37.99 2.62 13.22
C TRP A 799 -38.07 4.08 12.75
N TYR A 800 -37.06 4.55 12.02
CA TYR A 800 -37.05 5.90 11.49
C TYR A 800 -38.23 6.17 10.56
N LYS A 801 -38.46 5.27 9.59
CA LYS A 801 -39.58 5.37 8.63
C LYS A 801 -40.93 5.40 9.34
N ASP A 802 -41.12 4.55 10.34
CA ASP A 802 -42.39 4.45 11.09
C ASP A 802 -42.67 5.72 11.93
N ASN A 803 -41.62 6.50 12.23
CA ASN A 803 -41.68 7.68 13.08
C ASN A 803 -41.44 9.01 12.33
N LEU A 804 -41.37 9.01 11.00
CA LEU A 804 -41.21 10.24 10.19
C LEU A 804 -42.31 11.29 10.46
N LYS A 805 -43.52 10.88 10.81
CA LYS A 805 -44.63 11.77 11.21
C LYS A 805 -44.35 12.59 12.48
N HIS A 806 -43.33 12.21 13.26
CA HIS A 806 -42.89 12.89 14.46
C HIS A 806 -41.66 13.78 14.24
N GLU A 807 -41.22 13.95 12.99
CA GLU A 807 -40.16 14.87 12.59
C GLU A 807 -40.51 16.31 13.03
N LYS A 808 -39.59 16.94 13.76
CA LYS A 808 -39.74 18.33 14.21
C LYS A 808 -38.54 19.17 13.80
N PRO A 809 -38.74 20.44 13.39
CA PRO A 809 -37.66 21.37 13.18
C PRO A 809 -36.75 21.47 14.40
N GLU A 810 -35.45 21.31 14.19
CA GLU A 810 -34.45 21.57 15.22
C GLU A 810 -34.18 23.09 15.21
N PRO A 811 -34.32 23.80 16.34
CA PRO A 811 -33.92 25.20 16.40
C PRO A 811 -32.45 25.31 15.99
N LEU A 812 -32.09 26.36 15.24
CA LEU A 812 -30.70 26.59 14.85
C LEU A 812 -29.83 26.56 16.12
N ASP A 813 -28.92 25.58 16.19
CA ASP A 813 -27.94 25.44 17.26
C ASP A 813 -27.03 26.70 17.30
N ASN A 814 -26.21 26.82 18.34
CA ASN A 814 -25.31 27.90 18.77
C ASN A 814 -24.29 28.43 17.72
N GLY A 815 -24.63 28.48 16.42
CA GLY A 815 -23.90 29.15 15.34
C GLY A 815 -23.15 28.24 14.37
N PHE A 816 -23.15 26.91 14.57
CA PHE A 816 -22.40 25.95 13.74
C PHE A 816 -23.17 25.42 12.54
N LEU A 817 -24.43 25.02 12.75
CA LEU A 817 -25.32 24.58 11.69
C LEU A 817 -25.97 25.81 11.04
N GLN A 818 -25.88 25.91 9.72
CA GLN A 818 -26.35 27.06 8.97
C GLN A 818 -27.26 26.63 7.84
N ASN A 819 -28.30 27.41 7.59
CA ASN A 819 -29.08 27.33 6.37
C ASN A 819 -29.55 28.75 6.01
N PRO A 820 -29.19 29.29 4.83
CA PRO A 820 -29.60 30.62 4.40
C PRO A 820 -31.13 30.80 4.29
N SER A 821 -31.88 29.71 4.13
CA SER A 821 -33.30 29.70 3.80
C SER A 821 -34.22 29.40 5.00
N GLY A 822 -33.67 29.25 6.22
CA GLY A 822 -34.44 29.01 7.45
C GLY A 822 -34.02 27.74 8.21
N THR A 823 -34.93 26.78 8.40
CA THR A 823 -34.69 25.54 9.16
C THR A 823 -33.58 24.71 8.53
N ALA A 824 -32.49 24.49 9.26
CA ALA A 824 -31.33 23.77 8.76
C ALA A 824 -31.45 22.23 8.92
N SER A 825 -32.16 21.77 9.94
CA SER A 825 -32.43 20.36 10.13
C SER A 825 -33.71 20.12 10.90
N ASP A 826 -34.22 18.90 10.77
CA ASP A 826 -35.26 18.36 11.61
C ASP A 826 -34.74 17.14 12.36
N ILE A 827 -35.43 16.73 13.42
CA ILE A 827 -35.06 15.56 14.21
C ILE A 827 -36.28 14.70 14.53
N VAL A 828 -36.10 13.38 14.41
CA VAL A 828 -36.99 12.38 15.01
C VAL A 828 -36.31 11.90 16.30
N SER A 829 -36.85 12.31 17.45
CA SER A 829 -36.25 12.02 18.76
C SER A 829 -36.34 10.53 19.10
N LEU A 830 -35.23 9.94 19.53
CA LEU A 830 -35.16 8.56 19.99
C LEU A 830 -35.66 8.41 21.44
N ASP A 831 -35.97 9.50 22.15
CA ASP A 831 -36.50 9.46 23.53
C ASP A 831 -37.82 8.67 23.62
N MET A 832 -38.56 8.60 22.52
CA MET A 832 -39.78 7.81 22.40
C MET A 832 -39.54 6.30 22.24
N SER A 833 -38.28 5.85 22.13
CA SER A 833 -37.93 4.43 22.03
C SER A 833 -36.68 4.07 22.86
N PRO A 834 -36.82 3.93 24.19
CA PRO A 834 -35.75 3.47 25.07
C PRO A 834 -35.19 2.09 24.68
N GLU A 835 -36.04 1.21 24.15
CA GLU A 835 -35.65 -0.13 23.69
C GLU A 835 -34.65 -0.06 22.54
N LEU A 836 -34.92 0.78 21.53
CA LEU A 836 -34.00 0.96 20.41
C LEU A 836 -32.68 1.62 20.85
N LYS A 837 -32.73 2.58 21.79
CA LYS A 837 -31.51 3.15 22.38
C LYS A 837 -30.62 2.06 23.00
N ASN A 838 -31.22 1.17 23.77
CA ASN A 838 -30.50 0.10 24.45
C ASN A 838 -29.88 -0.91 23.45
N ASP A 839 -30.60 -1.26 22.40
CA ASP A 839 -30.09 -2.17 21.37
C ASP A 839 -28.93 -1.57 20.57
N ILE A 840 -29.04 -0.28 20.24
CA ILE A 840 -27.96 0.46 19.58
C ILE A 840 -26.74 0.51 20.49
N ASP A 841 -26.92 0.89 21.75
CA ASP A 841 -25.82 0.99 22.70
C ASP A 841 -25.12 -0.36 22.89
N LYS A 842 -25.89 -1.44 23.10
CA LYS A 842 -25.38 -2.80 23.30
C LYS A 842 -24.47 -3.29 22.17
N VAL A 843 -24.75 -2.86 20.94
CA VAL A 843 -23.99 -3.28 19.75
C VAL A 843 -22.86 -2.31 19.41
N ILE A 844 -23.12 -1.00 19.47
CA ILE A 844 -22.17 0.02 19.03
C ILE A 844 -21.09 0.27 20.09
N LYS A 845 -21.46 0.33 21.37
CA LYS A 845 -20.52 0.66 22.44
C LYS A 845 -19.30 -0.28 22.51
N PRO A 846 -19.42 -1.62 22.42
CA PRO A 846 -18.25 -2.50 22.42
C PRO A 846 -17.29 -2.24 21.24
N ILE A 847 -17.81 -1.89 20.06
CA ILE A 847 -17.00 -1.53 18.89
C ILE A 847 -16.16 -0.28 19.19
N PHE A 848 -16.75 0.69 19.88
CA PHE A 848 -16.09 1.93 20.28
C PHE A 848 -15.08 1.73 21.42
N GLU A 849 -15.38 0.86 22.38
CA GLU A 849 -14.45 0.50 23.45
C GLU A 849 -13.22 -0.22 22.90
N GLU A 850 -13.40 -1.11 21.91
CA GLU A 850 -12.29 -1.76 21.21
C GLU A 850 -11.43 -0.75 20.44
N TRP A 851 -12.09 0.16 19.71
CA TRP A 851 -11.41 1.19 18.92
C TRP A 851 -10.62 2.20 19.76
N SER A 852 -11.25 2.74 20.80
CA SER A 852 -10.66 3.78 21.67
C SER A 852 -9.80 3.22 22.80
N LYS A 853 -9.92 1.92 23.10
CA LYS A 853 -9.32 1.26 24.27
C LYS A 853 -9.78 1.85 25.60
N LEU A 854 -10.90 2.57 25.61
CA LEU A 854 -11.52 3.14 26.80
C LEU A 854 -12.75 2.34 27.20
N LYS A 855 -13.06 2.39 28.50
CA LYS A 855 -14.40 2.05 28.98
C LYS A 855 -15.29 3.29 28.87
N LEU A 856 -16.42 3.13 28.21
CA LEU A 856 -17.25 4.25 27.79
C LEU A 856 -18.59 4.26 28.53
N LYS A 857 -19.13 5.45 28.74
CA LYS A 857 -20.52 5.68 29.09
C LYS A 857 -21.16 6.52 27.99
N THR A 858 -22.38 6.14 27.64
CA THR A 858 -23.19 6.83 26.65
C THR A 858 -23.74 8.09 27.29
N THR A 859 -23.47 9.23 26.68
CA THR A 859 -23.83 10.54 27.25
C THR A 859 -25.04 11.13 26.53
N ALA A 860 -25.12 10.92 25.21
CA ALA A 860 -26.26 11.36 24.44
C ALA A 860 -26.51 10.49 23.21
N MET A 861 -27.79 10.31 22.91
CA MET A 861 -28.31 9.62 21.74
C MET A 861 -29.68 10.24 21.43
N TYR A 862 -29.67 11.35 20.70
CA TYR A 862 -30.84 12.22 20.57
C TYR A 862 -31.88 11.69 19.58
N GLY A 863 -31.45 11.08 18.48
CA GLY A 863 -32.34 10.75 17.37
C GLY A 863 -31.66 10.75 16.01
N ILE A 864 -32.49 10.72 14.98
CA ILE A 864 -32.06 10.85 13.59
C ILE A 864 -32.35 12.28 13.16
N ARG A 865 -31.27 13.01 12.86
CA ARG A 865 -31.31 14.38 12.38
C ARG A 865 -31.26 14.38 10.86
N THR A 866 -32.15 15.14 10.24
CA THR A 866 -32.25 15.31 8.79
C THR A 866 -31.90 16.72 8.39
N TYR A 867 -30.81 16.89 7.66
CA TYR A 867 -30.41 18.18 7.08
C TYR A 867 -31.19 18.46 5.81
N ARG A 868 -31.61 19.73 5.66
CA ARG A 868 -32.33 20.24 4.49
C ARG A 868 -31.39 20.84 3.45
N ARG A 869 -31.94 21.10 2.26
CA ARG A 869 -31.23 21.80 1.17
C ARG A 869 -30.57 23.07 1.67
N ASP A 870 -29.38 23.35 1.16
CA ASP A 870 -28.53 24.49 1.51
C ASP A 870 -27.97 24.47 2.94
N SER A 871 -28.24 23.42 3.72
CA SER A 871 -27.63 23.29 5.03
C SER A 871 -26.13 23.06 4.92
N SER A 872 -25.37 23.72 5.78
CA SER A 872 -23.94 23.48 5.96
C SER A 872 -23.63 23.40 7.45
N LEU A 873 -22.61 22.61 7.77
CA LEU A 873 -22.10 22.48 9.13
C LEU A 873 -20.70 23.05 9.17
N LYS A 874 -20.51 24.15 9.89
CA LYS A 874 -19.17 24.72 10.08
C LYS A 874 -18.23 23.70 10.71
N MET A 875 -16.95 23.80 10.36
CA MET A 875 -15.90 23.06 11.05
C MET A 875 -15.88 23.45 12.53
N HIS A 876 -15.99 22.46 13.41
CA HIS A 876 -16.01 22.65 14.87
C HIS A 876 -15.45 21.41 15.58
N CYS A 877 -15.25 21.52 16.89
CA CYS A 877 -15.02 20.37 17.77
C CYS A 877 -16.16 20.31 18.79
N ASP A 878 -16.52 19.11 19.22
CA ASP A 878 -17.54 18.91 20.22
C ASP A 878 -17.07 19.37 21.60
N ARG A 879 -18.02 19.78 22.45
CA ARG A 879 -17.75 20.25 23.82
C ARG A 879 -17.19 19.11 24.69
N PRO A 880 -15.93 19.19 25.15
CA PRO A 880 -15.31 18.10 25.91
C PRO A 880 -15.94 17.89 27.30
N GLN A 881 -16.77 18.82 27.78
CA GLN A 881 -17.52 18.69 29.03
C GLN A 881 -18.56 17.57 28.96
N THR A 882 -19.13 17.31 27.79
CA THR A 882 -20.25 16.38 27.62
C THR A 882 -19.82 15.03 27.08
N HIS A 883 -18.88 15.01 26.13
CA HIS A 883 -18.39 13.80 25.48
C HIS A 883 -17.05 14.07 24.82
N VAL A 884 -16.34 13.03 24.42
CA VAL A 884 -15.07 13.16 23.70
C VAL A 884 -14.95 12.23 22.49
N ILE A 885 -15.89 11.29 22.36
CA ILE A 885 -15.98 10.37 21.22
C ILE A 885 -17.42 10.40 20.71
N SER A 886 -17.57 10.52 19.39
CA SER A 886 -18.86 10.50 18.71
C SER A 886 -18.92 9.45 17.61
N ALA A 887 -20.14 9.01 17.32
CA ALA A 887 -20.51 8.19 16.19
C ALA A 887 -21.44 8.96 15.27
N ILE A 888 -21.26 8.81 13.97
CA ILE A 888 -22.27 9.11 12.96
C ILE A 888 -22.68 7.79 12.33
N ILE A 889 -23.96 7.45 12.43
CA ILE A 889 -24.57 6.42 11.61
C ILE A 889 -25.34 7.13 10.50
N HIS A 890 -24.96 6.87 9.25
CA HIS A 890 -25.67 7.42 8.11
C HIS A 890 -26.88 6.56 7.75
N VAL A 891 -28.07 7.16 7.68
CA VAL A 891 -29.35 6.43 7.57
C VAL A 891 -29.87 6.42 6.15
N GLU A 892 -30.02 7.60 5.55
CA GLU A 892 -30.49 7.81 4.18
C GLU A 892 -30.17 9.23 3.74
N ASP A 893 -30.10 9.46 2.43
CA ASP A 893 -30.08 10.79 1.84
C ASP A 893 -30.64 10.80 0.41
N ASP A 894 -30.92 11.99 -0.11
CA ASP A 894 -31.25 12.24 -1.52
C ASP A 894 -30.25 13.19 -2.20
N SER A 895 -28.96 13.04 -1.87
CA SER A 895 -27.90 13.93 -2.37
C SER A 895 -27.80 13.94 -3.89
N GLU A 896 -27.86 15.13 -4.48
CA GLU A 896 -27.56 15.39 -5.88
C GLU A 896 -26.04 15.33 -6.14
N GLU A 897 -25.24 15.73 -5.14
CA GLU A 897 -23.78 15.73 -5.16
C GLU A 897 -23.22 15.20 -3.84
N SER A 898 -21.99 14.68 -3.85
CA SER A 898 -21.35 14.18 -2.64
C SER A 898 -21.28 15.26 -1.56
N TRP A 899 -21.83 14.97 -0.38
CA TRP A 899 -21.71 15.80 0.80
C TRP A 899 -20.83 15.06 1.81
N PRO A 900 -19.49 15.22 1.79
CA PRO A 900 -18.61 14.52 2.73
C PRO A 900 -18.58 15.20 4.11
N LEU A 901 -18.25 14.42 5.15
CA LEU A 901 -17.76 14.98 6.41
C LEU A 901 -16.28 15.33 6.23
N LYS A 902 -15.96 16.63 6.30
CA LYS A 902 -14.59 17.08 6.47
C LYS A 902 -14.16 16.82 7.90
N ILE A 903 -13.02 16.18 8.09
CA ILE A 903 -12.44 15.92 9.42
C ILE A 903 -10.92 16.13 9.40
N VAL A 904 -10.39 16.69 10.47
CA VAL A 904 -8.96 16.88 10.70
C VAL A 904 -8.48 15.79 11.65
N ASP A 905 -7.52 14.99 11.19
CA ASP A 905 -6.97 13.87 11.97
C ASP A 905 -6.00 14.32 13.08
N ASN A 906 -5.53 13.37 13.88
CA ASN A 906 -4.59 13.62 14.99
C ASN A 906 -3.17 14.04 14.55
N TYR A 907 -2.90 14.09 13.25
CA TYR A 907 -1.69 14.67 12.65
C TYR A 907 -1.99 16.00 11.95
N TYR A 908 -3.19 16.55 12.14
CA TYR A 908 -3.71 17.77 11.53
C TYR A 908 -3.87 17.71 10.00
N ARG A 909 -4.04 16.51 9.42
CA ARG A 909 -4.37 16.33 8.00
C ARG A 909 -5.87 16.40 7.81
N GLU A 910 -6.32 17.10 6.76
CA GLU A 910 -7.73 17.16 6.38
C GLU A 910 -8.11 15.93 5.54
N HIS A 911 -9.27 15.36 5.83
CA HIS A 911 -9.86 14.21 5.13
C HIS A 911 -11.31 14.49 4.77
N ASP A 912 -11.72 14.03 3.59
CA ASP A 912 -13.13 13.95 3.19
C ASP A 912 -13.64 12.52 3.42
N ILE A 913 -14.60 12.35 4.33
CA ILE A 913 -15.28 11.06 4.56
C ILE A 913 -16.62 11.07 3.83
N PHE A 914 -16.73 10.20 2.83
CA PHE A 914 -17.96 9.93 2.09
C PHE A 914 -18.80 8.87 2.80
N PHE A 915 -20.12 8.99 2.72
CA PHE A 915 -21.07 8.10 3.39
C PHE A 915 -21.95 7.37 2.37
N GLU A 916 -22.28 6.14 2.71
CA GLU A 916 -23.31 5.27 2.15
C GLU A 916 -24.22 4.82 3.30
N GLU A 917 -25.49 4.53 3.00
CA GLU A 917 -26.46 4.11 4.01
C GLU A 917 -25.93 2.94 4.85
N GLY A 918 -25.93 3.06 6.17
CA GLY A 918 -25.41 2.04 7.10
C GLY A 918 -23.94 2.20 7.44
N ASP A 919 -23.28 3.25 6.95
CA ASP A 919 -21.95 3.61 7.40
C ASP A 919 -21.95 4.10 8.83
N LEU A 920 -20.93 3.67 9.57
CA LEU A 920 -20.61 4.07 10.92
C LEU A 920 -19.27 4.78 10.91
N VAL A 921 -19.25 6.07 11.21
CA VAL A 921 -18.02 6.85 11.39
C VAL A 921 -17.83 7.14 12.86
N MET A 922 -16.72 6.70 13.41
CA MET A 922 -16.35 6.85 14.82
C MET A 922 -15.18 7.83 14.88
N TYR A 923 -15.24 8.82 15.76
CA TYR A 923 -14.20 9.85 15.81
C TYR A 923 -14.09 10.53 17.17
N GLU A 924 -12.90 11.03 17.48
CA GLU A 924 -12.58 11.81 18.68
C GLU A 924 -13.13 13.22 18.55
N SER A 925 -14.44 13.36 18.67
CA SER A 925 -15.16 14.55 18.25
C SER A 925 -14.79 15.84 18.97
N SER A 926 -14.29 15.76 20.20
CA SER A 926 -13.77 16.92 20.93
C SER A 926 -12.33 17.29 20.60
N ARG A 927 -11.65 16.52 19.75
CA ARG A 927 -10.26 16.78 19.34
C ARG A 927 -10.13 16.96 17.83
N CYS A 928 -10.75 16.07 17.06
CA CYS A 928 -10.80 16.11 15.61
C CYS A 928 -11.82 17.16 15.15
N MET A 929 -11.32 18.27 14.61
CA MET A 929 -12.16 19.31 14.02
C MET A 929 -12.90 18.73 12.81
N HIS A 930 -14.22 18.87 12.78
CA HIS A 930 -15.06 18.21 11.80
C HIS A 930 -16.25 19.07 11.40
N GLY A 931 -16.81 18.83 10.22
CA GLY A 931 -17.92 19.61 9.69
C GLY A 931 -18.25 19.25 8.25
N ARG A 932 -19.21 19.97 7.69
CA ARG A 932 -19.67 19.87 6.30
C ARG A 932 -19.80 21.28 5.74
N PRO A 933 -18.66 21.96 5.46
CA PRO A 933 -18.68 23.39 5.14
C PRO A 933 -19.26 23.69 3.75
N THR A 934 -19.33 22.69 2.87
CA THR A 934 -20.08 22.80 1.61
C THR A 934 -21.58 22.74 1.88
N LYS A 935 -22.37 23.46 1.08
CA LYS A 935 -23.83 23.40 1.19
C LYS A 935 -24.35 22.06 0.71
N TYR A 936 -25.34 21.52 1.41
CA TYR A 936 -26.03 20.32 1.01
C TYR A 936 -26.89 20.56 -0.23
N LYS A 937 -26.67 19.77 -1.27
CA LYS A 937 -27.46 19.78 -2.51
C LYS A 937 -28.30 18.51 -2.54
N GLY A 938 -29.49 18.60 -1.97
CA GLY A 938 -30.47 17.53 -1.77
C GLY A 938 -31.56 18.06 -0.83
N ASN A 939 -32.61 17.31 -0.55
CA ASN A 939 -33.70 17.75 0.32
C ASN A 939 -33.64 17.12 1.72
N ARG A 940 -33.02 15.95 1.87
CA ARG A 940 -32.94 15.19 3.11
C ARG A 940 -31.61 14.45 3.20
N TRP A 941 -30.77 14.82 4.16
CA TRP A 941 -29.63 14.01 4.59
C TRP A 941 -29.82 13.58 6.04
N SER A 942 -30.00 12.28 6.31
CA SER A 942 -30.37 11.77 7.62
C SER A 942 -29.22 11.03 8.31
N ASN A 943 -28.80 11.53 9.46
CA ASN A 943 -27.75 10.94 10.30
C ASN A 943 -28.26 10.72 11.73
N MET A 944 -27.84 9.62 12.32
CA MET A 944 -27.93 9.41 13.77
C MET A 944 -26.59 9.74 14.43
N TYR A 945 -26.65 10.46 15.54
CA TYR A 945 -25.48 10.85 16.33
C TYR A 945 -25.50 10.14 17.68
N ILE A 946 -24.36 9.54 18.04
CA ILE A 946 -24.16 8.87 19.34
C ILE A 946 -22.94 9.48 20.00
N HIS A 947 -23.04 9.82 21.27
CA HIS A 947 -21.97 10.46 22.02
C HIS A 947 -21.58 9.63 23.23
N TYR A 948 -20.27 9.46 23.41
CA TYR A 948 -19.66 8.71 24.50
C TYR A 948 -18.63 9.56 25.24
N SER A 949 -18.51 9.31 26.54
CA SER A 949 -17.39 9.77 27.36
C SER A 949 -16.76 8.58 28.09
N PRO A 950 -15.50 8.67 28.53
CA PRO A 950 -14.94 7.71 29.47
C PRO A 950 -15.78 7.60 30.75
N ASP A 951 -15.91 6.40 31.32
CA ASP A 951 -16.72 6.17 32.54
C ASP A 951 -16.39 7.16 33.68
N ASN A 952 -15.09 7.41 33.87
CA ASN A 952 -14.56 8.30 34.90
C ASN A 952 -14.30 9.73 34.41
N TRP A 953 -14.86 10.13 33.26
CA TRP A 953 -14.65 11.46 32.71
C TRP A 953 -15.24 12.55 33.60
N LYS A 954 -14.38 13.41 34.15
CA LYS A 954 -14.72 14.66 34.83
C LYS A 954 -13.79 15.76 34.31
N LEU A 955 -14.33 16.64 33.47
CA LEU A 955 -13.64 17.85 33.04
C LEU A 955 -14.02 18.98 34.00
N ILE A 956 -13.18 19.25 35.01
CA ILE A 956 -13.34 20.44 35.86
C ILE A 956 -12.76 21.61 35.07
N VAL A 957 -13.62 22.36 34.37
CA VAL A 957 -13.22 23.62 33.77
C VAL A 957 -13.61 24.70 34.77
N ASP A 958 -12.62 25.30 35.42
CA ASP A 958 -12.83 26.52 36.19
C ASP A 958 -13.40 27.58 35.25
N ASP A 959 -14.55 28.16 35.59
CA ASP A 959 -15.37 29.02 34.74
C ASP A 959 -14.61 30.30 34.39
N ARG A 960 -13.78 30.24 33.34
CA ARG A 960 -13.03 31.36 32.80
C ARG A 960 -13.79 32.11 31.70
N SER A 961 -15.09 32.28 31.88
CA SER A 961 -15.85 33.38 31.26
C SER A 961 -15.34 34.79 31.67
N LYS A 962 -14.22 34.89 32.40
CA LYS A 962 -13.57 36.13 32.85
C LYS A 962 -12.06 36.18 32.61
N LEU A 963 -11.56 35.88 31.41
CA LEU A 963 -10.24 36.38 31.00
C LEU A 963 -10.37 37.23 29.73
N PRO A 964 -9.69 38.39 29.67
CA PRO A 964 -10.07 39.47 28.78
C PRO A 964 -9.74 39.14 27.33
N HIS A 965 -10.67 39.49 26.44
CA HIS A 965 -10.41 39.64 25.02
C HIS A 965 -9.23 40.62 24.84
N ASN A 966 -8.09 40.11 24.34
CA ASN A 966 -7.11 40.84 23.56
C ASN A 966 -6.22 39.85 22.78
#